data_AF-A0ABD5GJ94-F1
#
_entry.id   AF-A0ABD5GJ94-F1
#
_cell.length_a   1.000
_cell.length_b   1.000
_cell.length_c   1.000
_cell.angle_alpha   90.00
_cell.angle_beta   90.00
_cell.angle_gamma   90.00
#
_symmetry.space_group_name_H-M   'P 1'
#
loop_
_entity.id
_entity.type
_entity.pdbx_description
1 polymer ?
#
loop_
_entity_poly.entity_id
_entity_poly.type
_entity_poly.pdbx_seq_one_letter_code
_entity_poly.pdbx_strand_id
1 'polypeptide(L)'
;MPAVHRHPAASPMPIRLSPISLAVGCALIGCLLAGVAAPAVQATETTAPHDRPDSAHDYDIPRGPLGAALGLFASQSGLLLSYDADLTRGRTAPALKGRYNVADAARRLLAGTELDLLPGAAGTYVLLPRSTPPEAGLELGPTMVGATALLDDPQEAYRAPRSSVHLTREDLDRFGTVSVGDMLKGVAGVQVGDSRNGGALDVNIRGIQGQSRIAVRVDGSEQALDVYRGYGGTQQRSYIDPDLLSSVTVNKGPSLRSGAIGGAVEMTTLGVDDILVDGQDVGLRVTGNLWNNGVEPASRDAHSRTEDLSAVPRTQRGNLFNSAAESGSAAFAFHHERVDLVAAYAHRNQGNYFAGKHGQDRYRLFDREGDEQPSVASTYNAGEEVLNSSAETESYLLKTTWRLDDEQTLDLGYRRFDGHMGEIMPSDIFRFGTAGIYQYPTSDVAIDTYTARYHYLPADNPLLDLNAGLWLTDSQTSSLSAAWMAPASQLYRTDRAWTRQDDRRIGGDLSNVSRFSTDHGDFTLELGGAFQVEDLKPQKSVVVTQHDINANRMLRDASRQEFSFNGKLEYQPIEEVTLWGGGRYSHYRTRDNTVLAEARRADRAMRWITVESPTGWGSMMWFPDQNGQYTAATDPRLNNGIVFGNSNEPFNGVPFDSFGATQVTVSPEEVSNVVTGYAYTPQRDSHGGGFAPAFGINVEFLPDTFAYLTYTEGMRQPSLFETSQGTQQVTPGKHLKPERSRSWELGLSALRSDLLASGDTASAKLAFFDNEIRHYITRYYDPSPGLWGQMTFSNTDRYSTRGLELQSHYDAGRVFADLSATYYLKTETCDAAFAAKLRAVASPYQRTQDTPDCTPGSYMGSYTNTQNPPRFSTNLLAGLRFFDETLTLGGRMTHTSGPTAQLDKPWQTGATTPQIDYRAVTLYDLFLTYKVLEHAELNLSVQNLTDRYYLDPLAQSFMPAPGRTWRLGVQARF
;
A
#
# COMPACT_ATOMS: atom_id res chain seq x y z
N MET A 1 -43.26 -39.53 -41.59
CA MET A 1 -43.64 -40.93 -41.26
C MET A 1 -42.81 -41.40 -40.06
N PRO A 2 -43.36 -42.20 -39.14
CA PRO A 2 -43.32 -41.85 -37.71
C PRO A 2 -42.50 -42.78 -36.78
N ALA A 3 -42.19 -42.21 -35.61
CA ALA A 3 -42.23 -42.76 -34.24
C ALA A 3 -41.38 -43.97 -33.82
N VAL A 4 -40.51 -43.73 -32.81
CA VAL A 4 -40.31 -44.65 -31.67
C VAL A 4 -40.22 -43.82 -30.36
N HIS A 5 -41.04 -44.18 -29.37
CA HIS A 5 -41.13 -43.61 -28.02
C HIS A 5 -40.00 -44.08 -27.09
N ARG A 6 -39.53 -43.21 -26.17
CA ARG A 6 -39.16 -43.54 -24.77
C ARG A 6 -39.42 -42.34 -23.83
N HIS A 7 -39.77 -42.67 -22.58
CA HIS A 7 -40.33 -41.87 -21.47
C HIS A 7 -39.35 -40.90 -20.75
N PRO A 8 -39.81 -40.04 -19.81
CA PRO A 8 -39.21 -38.74 -19.48
C PRO A 8 -38.16 -38.81 -18.35
N ALA A 9 -37.23 -37.85 -18.36
CA ALA A 9 -36.37 -37.54 -17.21
C ALA A 9 -36.67 -36.12 -16.74
N ALA A 10 -36.87 -35.98 -15.43
CA ALA A 10 -37.33 -34.78 -14.75
C ALA A 10 -36.32 -33.62 -14.81
N SER A 11 -36.84 -32.40 -14.99
CA SER A 11 -36.10 -31.14 -14.87
C SER A 11 -35.82 -30.81 -13.40
N PRO A 12 -34.61 -30.37 -13.01
CA PRO A 12 -34.40 -29.75 -11.70
C PRO A 12 -34.80 -28.27 -11.76
N MET A 13 -35.69 -27.84 -10.84
CA MET A 13 -35.97 -26.43 -10.57
C MET A 13 -34.75 -25.74 -9.93
N PRO A 14 -34.46 -24.46 -10.25
CA PRO A 14 -33.47 -23.69 -9.54
C PRO A 14 -34.08 -23.10 -8.25
N ILE A 15 -33.59 -23.53 -7.09
CA ILE A 15 -33.92 -22.88 -5.81
C ILE A 15 -33.08 -21.60 -5.72
N ARG A 16 -33.70 -20.43 -5.89
CA ARG A 16 -33.09 -19.14 -5.57
C ARG A 16 -33.10 -18.95 -4.05
N LEU A 17 -31.98 -19.26 -3.39
CA LEU A 17 -31.73 -18.84 -2.01
C LEU A 17 -31.14 -17.43 -2.01
N SER A 18 -31.74 -16.54 -1.21
CA SER A 18 -31.26 -15.18 -0.96
C SER A 18 -29.88 -15.22 -0.27
N PRO A 19 -28.90 -14.38 -0.67
CA PRO A 19 -27.59 -14.29 -0.02
C PRO A 19 -27.67 -13.99 1.49
N ILE A 20 -28.74 -13.30 1.91
CA ILE A 20 -29.01 -12.97 3.32
C ILE A 20 -29.38 -14.24 4.11
N SER A 21 -30.13 -15.15 3.50
CA SER A 21 -30.50 -16.43 4.12
C SER A 21 -29.32 -17.39 4.24
N LEU A 22 -28.32 -17.28 3.34
CA LEU A 22 -27.08 -18.05 3.41
C LEU A 22 -26.13 -17.50 4.49
N ALA A 23 -26.04 -16.17 4.63
CA ALA A 23 -25.24 -15.52 5.67
C ALA A 23 -25.81 -15.77 7.07
N VAL A 24 -27.14 -15.68 7.25
CA VAL A 24 -27.82 -16.03 8.50
C VAL A 24 -27.78 -17.54 8.76
N GLY A 25 -27.84 -18.36 7.71
CA GLY A 25 -27.69 -19.81 7.79
C GLY A 25 -26.28 -20.26 8.21
N CYS A 26 -25.23 -19.60 7.71
CA CYS A 26 -23.84 -19.88 8.12
C CYS A 26 -23.56 -19.40 9.55
N ALA A 27 -24.16 -18.29 9.99
CA ALA A 27 -24.09 -17.83 11.38
C ALA A 27 -24.79 -18.81 12.35
N LEU A 28 -25.93 -19.39 11.96
CA LEU A 28 -26.63 -20.40 12.76
C LEU A 28 -25.99 -21.79 12.72
N ILE A 29 -25.33 -22.17 11.62
CA ILE A 29 -24.55 -23.42 11.52
C ILE A 29 -23.23 -23.30 12.30
N GLY A 30 -22.66 -22.10 12.41
CA GLY A 30 -21.54 -21.79 13.33
C GLY A 30 -21.90 -22.03 14.80
N CYS A 31 -23.15 -21.79 15.20
CA CYS A 31 -23.63 -22.12 16.55
C CYS A 31 -24.01 -23.61 16.75
N LEU A 32 -24.19 -24.38 15.67
CA LEU A 32 -24.64 -25.79 15.75
C LEU A 32 -23.50 -26.82 15.60
N LEU A 33 -22.26 -26.39 15.31
CA LEU A 33 -21.08 -27.28 15.32
C LEU A 33 -20.37 -27.37 16.68
N ALA A 34 -20.93 -26.77 17.74
CA ALA A 34 -20.49 -26.94 19.13
C ALA A 34 -21.04 -28.21 19.82
N GLY A 35 -21.62 -29.16 19.07
CA GLY A 35 -22.27 -30.35 19.61
C GLY A 35 -21.84 -31.65 18.96
N VAL A 36 -20.60 -32.09 19.18
CA VAL A 36 -20.23 -33.50 18.99
C VAL A 36 -19.75 -34.05 20.33
N ALA A 37 -20.59 -34.90 20.90
CA ALA A 37 -20.36 -35.62 22.14
C ALA A 37 -19.15 -36.56 22.01
N ALA A 38 -18.18 -36.42 22.92
CA ALA A 38 -17.23 -37.47 23.27
C ALA A 38 -17.84 -38.36 24.38
N PRO A 39 -17.54 -39.68 24.42
CA PRO A 39 -18.20 -40.60 25.32
C PRO A 39 -17.78 -40.36 26.78
N ALA A 40 -18.73 -40.52 27.68
CA ALA A 40 -18.55 -40.41 29.12
C ALA A 40 -17.54 -41.46 29.62
N VAL A 41 -16.37 -41.00 30.07
CA VAL A 41 -15.55 -41.71 31.05
C VAL A 41 -16.06 -41.27 32.41
N GLN A 42 -16.62 -42.21 33.18
CA GLN A 42 -16.94 -42.00 34.58
C GLN A 42 -15.64 -41.76 35.36
N ALA A 43 -15.40 -40.50 35.73
CA ALA A 43 -14.40 -40.16 36.73
C ALA A 43 -15.09 -40.18 38.11
N THR A 44 -14.68 -41.13 38.94
CA THR A 44 -14.92 -41.16 40.37
C THR A 44 -14.41 -39.88 41.03
N GLU A 45 -15.24 -39.26 41.86
CA GLU A 45 -14.86 -38.15 42.73
C GLU A 45 -13.63 -38.55 43.55
N THR A 46 -12.50 -37.92 43.21
CA THR A 46 -11.32 -37.87 44.07
C THR A 46 -11.06 -36.40 44.31
N THR A 47 -11.43 -35.93 45.49
CA THR A 47 -10.97 -34.65 46.03
C THR A 47 -9.45 -34.71 46.10
N ALA A 48 -8.78 -33.97 45.22
CA ALA A 48 -7.35 -33.70 45.28
C ALA A 48 -7.11 -32.18 45.35
N PRO A 49 -6.07 -31.75 46.08
CA PRO A 49 -5.96 -30.41 46.64
C PRO A 49 -5.50 -29.38 45.61
N HIS A 50 -5.91 -28.12 45.81
CA HIS A 50 -5.18 -26.98 45.26
C HIS A 50 -3.77 -26.97 45.84
N ASP A 51 -2.77 -27.23 45.00
CA ASP A 51 -1.38 -26.89 45.27
C ASP A 51 -0.68 -26.55 43.94
N ARG A 52 -0.58 -25.25 43.64
CA ARG A 52 0.65 -24.71 43.03
C ARG A 52 1.43 -24.12 44.22
N PRO A 53 2.72 -24.43 44.39
CA PRO A 53 3.51 -23.82 45.45
C PRO A 53 3.76 -22.35 45.07
N ASP A 54 2.94 -21.47 45.61
CA ASP A 54 3.23 -20.04 45.74
C ASP A 54 4.34 -19.96 46.81
N SER A 55 5.61 -20.01 46.40
CA SER A 55 6.74 -20.16 47.32
C SER A 55 6.76 -18.99 48.30
N ALA A 56 6.66 -19.28 49.60
CA ALA A 56 6.63 -18.22 50.60
C ALA A 56 8.02 -17.58 50.78
N HIS A 57 8.12 -16.28 50.52
CA HIS A 57 9.32 -15.45 50.64
C HIS A 57 9.35 -14.75 52.00
N ASP A 58 10.56 -14.51 52.53
CA ASP A 58 10.75 -13.72 53.74
C ASP A 58 10.73 -12.23 53.38
N TYR A 59 9.74 -11.51 53.91
CA TYR A 59 9.63 -10.07 53.73
C TYR A 59 10.06 -9.33 55.00
N ASP A 60 10.82 -8.25 54.84
CA ASP A 60 11.12 -7.26 55.88
C ASP A 60 11.04 -5.86 55.27
N ILE A 61 9.82 -5.33 55.21
CA ILE A 61 9.48 -4.03 54.62
C ILE A 61 8.98 -3.11 55.73
N PRO A 62 9.70 -2.02 56.05
CA PRO A 62 9.25 -1.09 57.07
C PRO A 62 8.02 -0.30 56.61
N ARG A 63 7.24 0.21 57.57
CA ARG A 63 6.15 1.15 57.28
C ARG A 63 6.73 2.41 56.62
N GLY A 64 6.15 2.84 55.51
CA GLY A 64 6.66 4.00 54.76
C GLY A 64 5.82 4.36 53.54
N PRO A 65 6.28 5.33 52.71
CA PRO A 65 5.61 5.70 51.47
C PRO A 65 5.34 4.48 50.59
N LEU A 66 4.13 4.38 50.03
CA LEU A 66 3.67 3.18 49.34
C LEU A 66 4.56 2.80 48.15
N GLY A 67 5.00 3.78 47.35
CA GLY A 67 5.91 3.53 46.23
C GLY A 67 7.25 2.91 46.66
N ALA A 68 7.85 3.41 47.76
CA ALA A 68 9.10 2.84 48.30
C ALA A 68 8.91 1.43 48.87
N ALA A 69 7.77 1.19 49.54
CA ALA A 69 7.43 -0.12 50.07
C ALA A 69 7.14 -1.15 48.95
N LEU A 70 6.51 -0.73 47.86
CA LEU A 70 6.28 -1.54 46.66
C LEU A 70 7.58 -1.86 45.91
N GLY A 71 8.53 -0.92 45.85
CA GLY A 71 9.88 -1.20 45.32
C GLY A 71 10.65 -2.24 46.17
N LEU A 72 10.55 -2.15 47.50
CA LEU A 72 11.12 -3.17 48.40
C LEU A 72 10.40 -4.52 48.27
N PHE A 73 9.09 -4.50 48.03
CA PHE A 73 8.31 -5.71 47.80
C PHE A 73 8.66 -6.40 46.48
N ALA A 74 8.76 -5.65 45.39
CA ALA A 74 9.18 -6.15 44.08
C ALA A 74 10.59 -6.77 44.14
N SER A 75 11.54 -6.08 44.78
CA SER A 75 12.92 -6.59 44.94
C SER A 75 13.04 -7.83 45.82
N GLN A 76 12.24 -7.96 46.90
CA GLN A 76 12.25 -9.15 47.77
C GLN A 76 11.46 -10.34 47.20
N SER A 77 10.48 -10.07 46.31
CA SER A 77 9.65 -11.10 45.65
C SER A 77 10.18 -11.54 44.29
N GLY A 78 11.07 -10.77 43.65
CA GLY A 78 11.56 -11.03 42.29
C GLY A 78 10.54 -10.70 41.20
N LEU A 79 9.53 -9.89 41.51
CA LEU A 79 8.45 -9.54 40.59
C LEU A 79 8.73 -8.21 39.87
N LEU A 80 8.33 -8.13 38.60
CA LEU A 80 8.24 -6.88 37.86
C LEU A 80 6.93 -6.19 38.19
N LEU A 81 6.99 -4.93 38.61
CA LEU A 81 5.83 -4.16 39.08
C LEU A 81 5.66 -2.92 38.19
N SER A 82 4.49 -2.78 37.56
CA SER A 82 4.14 -1.62 36.73
C SER A 82 2.93 -0.90 37.33
N TYR A 83 3.03 0.42 37.51
CA TYR A 83 1.94 1.23 38.04
C TYR A 83 2.17 2.73 37.75
N ASP A 84 1.06 3.47 37.67
CA ASP A 84 1.10 4.94 37.63
C ASP A 84 1.56 5.48 39.00
N ALA A 85 2.58 6.33 39.01
CA ALA A 85 3.14 6.94 40.22
C ALA A 85 2.07 7.66 41.07
N ASP A 86 1.01 8.18 40.44
CA ASP A 86 -0.11 8.85 41.09
C ASP A 86 -0.90 7.94 42.02
N LEU A 87 -0.99 6.64 41.70
CA LEU A 87 -1.66 5.65 42.55
C LEU A 87 -0.97 5.52 43.92
N THR A 88 0.33 5.77 43.99
CA THR A 88 1.12 5.65 45.23
C THR A 88 1.40 6.97 45.93
N ARG A 89 1.12 8.10 45.26
CA ARG A 89 1.37 9.46 45.77
C ARG A 89 0.59 9.72 47.05
N GLY A 90 1.28 10.13 48.10
CA GLY A 90 0.68 10.43 49.41
C GLY A 90 0.12 9.23 50.19
N ARG A 91 0.19 8.00 49.65
CA ARG A 91 -0.26 6.78 50.34
C ARG A 91 0.89 6.15 51.13
N THR A 92 0.57 5.49 52.25
CA THR A 92 1.54 4.86 53.15
C THR A 92 1.23 3.37 53.27
N ALA A 93 2.22 2.51 53.05
CA ALA A 93 2.10 1.07 53.29
C ALA A 93 2.34 0.71 54.76
N PRO A 94 1.61 -0.25 55.34
CA PRO A 94 1.93 -0.85 56.64
C PRO A 94 3.27 -1.61 56.59
N ALA A 95 3.85 -1.89 57.75
CA ALA A 95 5.03 -2.75 57.83
C ALA A 95 4.66 -4.20 57.49
N LEU A 96 5.45 -4.86 56.64
CA LEU A 96 5.30 -6.27 56.29
C LEU A 96 6.55 -7.01 56.76
N LYS A 97 6.38 -7.86 57.78
CA LYS A 97 7.47 -8.69 58.32
C LYS A 97 7.00 -10.13 58.50
N GLY A 98 7.76 -11.08 57.96
CA GLY A 98 7.49 -12.51 58.06
C GLY A 98 7.43 -13.20 56.70
N ARG A 99 7.12 -14.50 56.73
CA ARG A 99 7.13 -15.36 55.56
C ARG A 99 5.74 -15.47 54.95
N TYR A 100 5.57 -15.01 53.72
CA TYR A 100 4.28 -14.96 53.01
C TYR A 100 4.45 -15.37 51.55
N ASN A 101 3.41 -15.88 50.91
CA ASN A 101 3.38 -15.94 49.45
C ASN A 101 3.11 -14.55 48.87
N VAL A 102 3.33 -14.37 47.57
CA VAL A 102 3.22 -13.08 46.88
C VAL A 102 1.82 -12.47 47.07
N ALA A 103 0.76 -13.27 46.89
CA ALA A 103 -0.61 -12.78 46.97
C ALA A 103 -1.00 -12.32 48.39
N ASP A 104 -0.59 -13.06 49.42
CA ASP A 104 -0.83 -12.71 50.83
C ASP A 104 0.02 -11.53 51.26
N ALA A 105 1.27 -11.43 50.77
CA ALA A 105 2.17 -10.32 51.03
C ALA A 105 1.66 -9.03 50.40
N ALA A 106 1.23 -9.07 49.13
CA ALA A 106 0.65 -7.93 48.42
C ALA A 106 -0.64 -7.45 49.11
N ARG A 107 -1.56 -8.37 49.47
CA ARG A 107 -2.78 -8.02 50.22
C ARG A 107 -2.51 -7.32 51.55
N ARG A 108 -1.45 -7.73 52.26
CA ARG A 108 -1.04 -7.12 53.53
C ARG A 108 -0.35 -5.78 53.33
N LEU A 109 0.48 -5.65 52.31
CA LEU A 109 1.20 -4.42 51.98
C LEU A 109 0.28 -3.34 51.40
N LEU A 110 -0.81 -3.74 50.74
CA LEU A 110 -1.87 -2.87 50.20
C LEU A 110 -3.08 -2.77 51.15
N ALA A 111 -2.92 -3.16 52.41
CA ALA A 111 -3.99 -3.03 53.38
C ALA A 111 -4.24 -1.55 53.71
N GLY A 112 -5.46 -1.07 53.48
CA GLY A 112 -5.85 0.31 53.75
C GLY A 112 -5.48 1.31 52.65
N THR A 113 -4.99 0.85 51.50
CA THR A 113 -4.60 1.72 50.37
C THR A 113 -5.60 1.73 49.24
N GLU A 114 -6.74 1.02 49.31
CA GLU A 114 -7.74 0.91 48.22
C GLU A 114 -7.14 0.50 46.86
N LEU A 115 -6.02 -0.21 46.88
CA LEU A 115 -5.34 -0.72 45.70
C LEU A 115 -5.27 -2.24 45.77
N ASP A 116 -5.22 -2.88 44.61
CA ASP A 116 -5.02 -4.30 44.44
C ASP A 116 -3.88 -4.57 43.45
N LEU A 117 -3.29 -5.75 43.54
CA LEU A 117 -2.18 -6.16 42.70
C LEU A 117 -2.61 -7.35 41.84
N LEU A 118 -2.80 -7.10 40.54
CA LEU A 118 -3.25 -8.11 39.58
C LEU A 118 -2.10 -8.59 38.68
N PRO A 119 -2.06 -9.89 38.35
CA PRO A 119 -1.09 -10.41 37.39
C PRO A 119 -1.44 -9.93 35.97
N GLY A 120 -0.44 -9.43 35.24
CA GLY A 120 -0.49 -9.09 33.81
C GLY A 120 0.25 -10.13 32.94
N ALA A 121 0.48 -9.78 31.67
CA ALA A 121 1.24 -10.63 30.75
C ALA A 121 2.73 -10.73 31.14
N ALA A 122 3.39 -11.82 30.74
CA ALA A 122 4.85 -12.05 30.88
C ALA A 122 5.42 -11.89 32.31
N GLY A 123 4.63 -12.19 33.36
CA GLY A 123 5.12 -12.17 34.75
C GLY A 123 5.19 -10.78 35.40
N THR A 124 4.65 -9.75 34.74
CA THR A 124 4.50 -8.40 35.30
C THR A 124 3.25 -8.31 36.17
N TYR A 125 3.30 -7.59 37.28
CA TYR A 125 2.17 -7.30 38.16
C TYR A 125 1.78 -5.83 38.06
N VAL A 126 0.49 -5.56 37.92
CA VAL A 126 -0.06 -4.20 37.77
C VAL A 126 -0.79 -3.81 39.04
N LEU A 127 -0.49 -2.62 39.56
CA LEU A 127 -1.22 -2.02 40.69
C LEU A 127 -2.42 -1.26 40.15
N LEU A 128 -3.61 -1.61 40.62
CA LEU A 128 -4.87 -0.99 40.21
C LEU A 128 -5.71 -0.59 41.43
N PRO A 129 -6.61 0.40 41.33
CA PRO A 129 -7.63 0.63 42.35
C PRO A 129 -8.46 -0.63 42.62
N ARG A 130 -8.68 -0.96 43.90
CA ARG A 130 -9.47 -2.13 44.32
C ARG A 130 -10.94 -1.87 44.02
N SER A 131 -11.44 -2.43 42.92
CA SER A 131 -12.83 -2.30 42.51
C SER A 131 -13.76 -3.12 43.43
N THR A 132 -14.66 -2.46 44.16
CA THR A 132 -16.01 -3.02 44.37
C THR A 132 -16.73 -2.97 43.01
N PRO A 133 -17.47 -4.02 42.58
CA PRO A 133 -18.19 -3.94 41.32
C PRO A 133 -19.41 -3.01 41.49
N PRO A 134 -19.85 -2.28 40.47
CA PRO A 134 -19.15 -1.57 39.39
C PRO A 134 -19.26 -0.05 39.58
N GLU A 135 -18.18 0.72 39.44
CA GLU A 135 -18.18 2.20 39.27
C GLU A 135 -16.72 2.69 39.30
N ALA A 136 -16.07 2.73 38.14
CA ALA A 136 -14.91 3.56 37.82
C ALA A 136 -14.57 3.29 36.34
N GLY A 137 -14.80 4.30 35.50
CA GLY A 137 -14.62 4.25 34.07
C GLY A 137 -13.24 3.75 33.66
N LEU A 138 -13.23 2.90 32.64
CA LEU A 138 -12.10 2.85 31.73
C LEU A 138 -12.01 4.24 31.09
N GLU A 139 -10.94 4.96 31.38
CA GLU A 139 -10.57 6.10 30.54
C GLU A 139 -10.37 5.59 29.11
N LEU A 140 -11.35 5.86 28.24
CA LEU A 140 -11.14 5.88 26.81
C LEU A 140 -10.20 7.06 26.53
N GLY A 141 -8.89 6.76 26.53
CA GLY A 141 -7.86 7.76 26.32
C GLY A 141 -8.03 8.48 24.98
N PRO A 142 -7.86 9.82 24.94
CA PRO A 142 -7.74 10.57 23.70
C PRO A 142 -6.53 10.10 22.91
N THR A 143 -6.67 10.00 21.59
CA THR A 143 -5.62 9.62 20.64
C THR A 143 -4.32 10.39 20.90
N MET A 144 -3.34 9.77 21.57
CA MET A 144 -2.04 10.40 21.79
C MET A 144 -1.15 10.29 20.55
N VAL A 145 -0.33 11.31 20.35
CA VAL A 145 0.77 11.35 19.39
C VAL A 145 2.04 10.91 20.11
N GLY A 146 1.97 9.77 20.78
CA GLY A 146 3.12 8.97 21.15
C GLY A 146 3.12 7.78 20.21
N ALA A 147 3.47 8.02 18.94
CA ALA A 147 3.25 7.12 17.81
C ALA A 147 4.21 5.89 17.77
N THR A 148 4.49 5.30 18.92
CA THR A 148 5.16 4.00 19.03
C THR A 148 4.41 3.17 20.07
N ALA A 149 4.38 3.60 21.33
CA ALA A 149 3.80 2.81 22.41
C ALA A 149 2.28 2.50 22.30
N LEU A 150 1.45 3.41 21.77
CA LEU A 150 0.01 3.15 21.58
C LEU A 150 -0.33 2.53 20.22
N LEU A 151 0.58 2.65 19.24
CA LEU A 151 0.38 1.97 17.96
C LEU A 151 0.64 0.48 18.11
N ASP A 152 1.45 0.05 19.08
CA ASP A 152 1.81 -1.36 19.28
C ASP A 152 0.78 -2.17 20.09
N ASP A 153 -0.35 -1.57 20.53
CA ASP A 153 -1.48 -2.31 21.12
C ASP A 153 -2.48 -2.77 20.03
N PRO A 154 -2.60 -4.08 19.75
CA PRO A 154 -3.59 -4.61 18.82
C PRO A 154 -5.04 -4.26 19.18
N GLN A 155 -5.34 -4.05 20.48
CA GLN A 155 -6.68 -3.72 20.97
C GLN A 155 -7.07 -2.28 20.62
N GLU A 156 -6.12 -1.38 20.37
CA GLU A 156 -6.38 0.01 19.97
C GLU A 156 -7.17 0.08 18.65
N ALA A 157 -6.96 -0.89 17.76
CA ALA A 157 -7.76 -1.03 16.54
C ALA A 157 -9.25 -1.26 16.81
N TYR A 158 -9.62 -1.73 18.01
CA TYR A 158 -11.00 -1.91 18.46
C TYR A 158 -11.46 -0.79 19.40
N ARG A 159 -10.57 -0.14 20.17
CA ARG A 159 -10.90 0.96 21.08
C ARG A 159 -11.07 2.31 20.37
N ALA A 160 -10.39 2.55 19.26
CA ALA A 160 -10.48 3.82 18.55
C ALA A 160 -11.84 4.01 17.82
N PRO A 161 -12.45 5.21 17.83
CA PRO A 161 -13.69 5.52 17.11
C PRO A 161 -13.45 5.79 15.61
N ARG A 162 -12.73 4.88 14.97
CA ARG A 162 -12.41 4.86 13.53
C ARG A 162 -12.12 3.43 13.08
N SER A 163 -12.20 3.19 11.77
CA SER A 163 -11.78 1.93 11.17
C SER A 163 -10.26 1.91 10.95
N SER A 164 -9.57 1.04 11.69
CA SER A 164 -8.14 0.77 11.53
C SER A 164 -7.84 -0.73 11.60
N VAL A 165 -6.64 -1.12 11.24
CA VAL A 165 -6.06 -2.45 11.49
C VAL A 165 -4.63 -2.25 11.95
N HIS A 166 -4.23 -2.97 12.99
CA HIS A 166 -2.85 -3.07 13.41
C HIS A 166 -2.35 -4.50 13.15
N LEU A 167 -1.18 -4.63 12.53
CA LEU A 167 -0.48 -5.89 12.29
C LEU A 167 0.83 -5.85 13.06
N THR A 168 1.00 -6.83 13.96
CA THR A 168 2.21 -6.99 14.77
C THR A 168 3.31 -7.71 14.00
N ARG A 169 4.53 -7.72 14.55
CA ARG A 169 5.63 -8.52 14.00
C ARG A 169 5.27 -10.00 13.88
N GLU A 170 4.58 -10.54 14.88
CA GLU A 170 4.11 -11.92 14.87
C GLU A 170 3.15 -12.18 13.70
N ASP A 171 2.19 -11.28 13.45
CA ASP A 171 1.25 -11.39 12.34
C ASP A 171 1.94 -11.42 10.98
N LEU A 172 2.98 -10.59 10.81
CA LEU A 172 3.80 -10.52 9.61
C LEU A 172 4.62 -11.82 9.40
N ASP A 173 5.09 -12.45 10.48
CA ASP A 173 5.96 -13.63 10.43
C ASP A 173 5.21 -14.96 10.24
N ARG A 174 3.96 -15.07 10.76
CA ARG A 174 3.13 -16.29 10.74
C ARG A 174 3.11 -16.99 9.38
N PHE A 175 2.85 -16.25 8.30
CA PHE A 175 2.84 -16.82 6.93
C PHE A 175 4.11 -16.54 6.14
N GLY A 176 4.91 -15.56 6.58
CA GLY A 176 6.08 -15.06 5.87
C GLY A 176 5.73 -14.26 4.64
N THR A 177 6.45 -13.16 4.47
CA THR A 177 6.25 -12.27 3.33
C THR A 177 7.21 -12.66 2.20
N VAL A 178 6.70 -13.49 1.27
CA VAL A 178 7.44 -13.88 0.05
C VAL A 178 7.53 -12.69 -0.91
N SER A 179 6.40 -12.03 -1.16
CA SER A 179 6.32 -10.75 -1.87
C SER A 179 5.83 -9.68 -0.92
N VAL A 180 6.36 -8.46 -1.01
CA VAL A 180 5.99 -7.32 -0.15
C VAL A 180 4.46 -7.11 -0.10
N GLY A 181 3.76 -7.31 -1.22
CA GLY A 181 2.31 -7.20 -1.31
C GLY A 181 1.51 -8.20 -0.45
N ASP A 182 2.10 -9.32 -0.06
CA ASP A 182 1.45 -10.34 0.77
C ASP A 182 1.29 -9.89 2.23
N MET A 183 2.04 -8.86 2.66
CA MET A 183 1.97 -8.27 3.99
C MET A 183 0.56 -7.80 4.37
N LEU A 184 -0.18 -7.23 3.42
CA LEU A 184 -1.52 -6.69 3.64
C LEU A 184 -2.63 -7.70 3.27
N LYS A 185 -2.27 -8.96 2.95
CA LYS A 185 -3.22 -9.99 2.54
C LYS A 185 -4.12 -10.39 3.70
N GLY A 186 -5.43 -10.21 3.52
CA GLY A 186 -6.45 -10.56 4.51
C GLY A 186 -6.91 -9.38 5.38
N VAL A 187 -6.31 -8.20 5.20
CA VAL A 187 -6.77 -6.96 5.84
C VAL A 187 -8.10 -6.53 5.22
N ALA A 188 -9.13 -6.34 6.06
CA ALA A 188 -10.45 -5.92 5.59
C ALA A 188 -10.39 -4.55 4.89
N GLY A 189 -10.99 -4.45 3.70
CA GLY A 189 -11.08 -3.21 2.92
C GLY A 189 -9.78 -2.75 2.27
N VAL A 190 -8.72 -3.56 2.32
CA VAL A 190 -7.38 -3.22 1.82
C VAL A 190 -6.88 -4.25 0.81
N GLN A 191 -6.47 -3.77 -0.36
CA GLN A 191 -5.95 -4.57 -1.47
C GLN A 191 -4.63 -3.96 -1.94
N VAL A 192 -3.77 -4.76 -2.58
CA VAL A 192 -2.53 -4.28 -3.20
C VAL A 192 -2.65 -4.45 -4.71
N GLY A 193 -2.61 -3.35 -5.45
CA GLY A 193 -2.65 -3.33 -6.91
C GLY A 193 -1.35 -3.82 -7.53
N ASP A 194 -1.47 -4.58 -8.62
CA ASP A 194 -0.35 -5.10 -9.44
C ASP A 194 0.80 -5.71 -8.62
N SER A 195 0.47 -6.39 -7.50
CA SER A 195 1.39 -6.87 -6.45
C SER A 195 2.53 -7.79 -6.94
N ARG A 196 2.41 -8.35 -8.14
CA ARG A 196 3.35 -9.32 -8.71
C ARG A 196 4.30 -8.73 -9.75
N ASN A 197 4.27 -7.42 -9.95
CA ASN A 197 4.98 -6.73 -11.02
C ASN A 197 5.82 -5.58 -10.43
N GLY A 198 7.15 -5.73 -10.40
CA GLY A 198 8.06 -4.68 -9.93
C GLY A 198 8.15 -4.47 -8.42
N GLY A 199 7.90 -5.50 -7.61
CA GLY A 199 8.37 -5.56 -6.22
C GLY A 199 7.91 -4.43 -5.28
N ALA A 200 6.78 -3.77 -5.56
CA ALA A 200 6.32 -2.59 -4.81
C ALA A 200 4.90 -2.75 -4.26
N LEU A 201 4.55 -1.90 -3.29
CA LEU A 201 3.20 -1.73 -2.78
C LEU A 201 2.46 -0.60 -3.49
N ASP A 202 1.31 -0.89 -4.11
CA ASP A 202 0.31 0.10 -4.55
C ASP A 202 -1.01 -0.17 -3.82
N VAL A 203 -1.24 0.54 -2.71
CA VAL A 203 -2.32 0.20 -1.77
C VAL A 203 -3.65 0.80 -2.22
N ASN A 204 -4.70 -0.02 -2.18
CA ASN A 204 -6.09 0.38 -2.37
C ASN A 204 -6.85 0.23 -1.05
N ILE A 205 -7.44 1.32 -0.57
CA ILE A 205 -8.31 1.32 0.61
C ILE A 205 -9.71 1.76 0.18
N ARG A 206 -10.72 0.91 0.43
CA ARG A 206 -12.14 1.22 0.13
C ARG A 206 -12.41 1.64 -1.33
N GLY A 207 -11.62 1.12 -2.28
CA GLY A 207 -11.72 1.45 -3.72
C GLY A 207 -11.00 2.73 -4.12
N ILE A 208 -10.13 3.27 -3.27
CA ILE A 208 -9.35 4.50 -3.51
C ILE A 208 -7.87 4.12 -3.57
N GLN A 209 -7.16 4.53 -4.64
CA GLN A 209 -5.77 4.14 -4.93
C GLN A 209 -5.06 5.20 -5.79
N GLY A 210 -3.73 5.24 -5.73
CA GLY A 210 -2.85 6.00 -6.63
C GLY A 210 -2.75 7.51 -6.38
N GLN A 211 -1.71 8.15 -6.93
CA GLN A 211 -1.51 9.61 -6.99
C GLN A 211 -1.61 10.33 -5.64
N SER A 212 -0.98 9.78 -4.60
CA SER A 212 -1.00 10.27 -3.21
C SER A 212 -2.39 10.19 -2.53
N ARG A 213 -3.32 9.36 -3.02
CA ARG A 213 -4.63 9.17 -2.35
C ARG A 213 -4.54 8.34 -1.07
N ILE A 214 -3.59 7.41 -1.01
CA ILE A 214 -3.24 6.64 0.19
C ILE A 214 -1.84 7.08 0.59
N ALA A 215 -1.63 7.50 1.83
CA ALA A 215 -0.28 7.77 2.32
C ALA A 215 0.38 6.44 2.72
N VAL A 216 1.63 6.23 2.33
CA VAL A 216 2.43 5.09 2.80
C VAL A 216 3.67 5.65 3.46
N ARG A 217 3.79 5.43 4.76
CA ARG A 217 4.80 6.05 5.60
C ARG A 217 5.52 5.00 6.43
N VAL A 218 6.82 5.21 6.58
CA VAL A 218 7.66 4.41 7.46
C VAL A 218 8.35 5.39 8.41
N ASP A 219 8.20 5.19 9.71
CA ASP A 219 8.66 6.10 10.78
C ASP A 219 8.26 7.57 10.55
N GLY A 220 7.08 7.81 9.97
CA GLY A 220 6.55 9.16 9.66
C GLY A 220 7.02 9.78 8.34
N SER A 221 8.03 9.22 7.69
CA SER A 221 8.50 9.68 6.36
C SER A 221 7.69 9.06 5.22
N GLU A 222 7.34 9.83 4.19
CA GLU A 222 6.59 9.30 3.03
C GLU A 222 7.49 8.42 2.15
N GLN A 223 6.97 7.26 1.73
CA GLN A 223 7.66 6.27 0.89
C GLN A 223 7.05 6.08 -0.50
N ALA A 224 5.94 6.76 -0.80
CA ALA A 224 5.27 6.63 -2.08
C ALA A 224 5.95 7.40 -3.20
N LEU A 225 6.21 6.73 -4.33
CA LEU A 225 6.72 7.28 -5.58
C LEU A 225 5.69 7.04 -6.69
N ASP A 226 5.42 8.04 -7.53
CA ASP A 226 4.59 7.83 -8.71
C ASP A 226 5.48 7.32 -9.87
N VAL A 227 5.15 6.15 -10.41
CA VAL A 227 5.91 5.50 -11.49
C VAL A 227 5.02 5.36 -12.73
N TYR A 228 5.57 5.70 -13.89
CA TYR A 228 4.91 5.54 -15.17
C TYR A 228 4.87 4.07 -15.62
N ARG A 229 3.74 3.62 -16.18
CA ARG A 229 3.44 2.23 -16.57
C ARG A 229 2.84 2.13 -17.97
N GLY A 230 3.31 2.98 -18.89
CA GLY A 230 2.84 3.00 -20.27
C GLY A 230 1.37 3.44 -20.41
N TYR A 231 0.62 2.76 -21.28
CA TYR A 231 -0.81 3.06 -21.46
C TYR A 231 -1.68 2.61 -20.28
N GLY A 232 -1.17 1.73 -19.40
CA GLY A 232 -1.75 1.47 -18.08
C GLY A 232 -1.74 2.71 -17.18
N GLY A 233 -0.86 3.68 -17.48
CA GLY A 233 -0.77 5.00 -16.91
C GLY A 233 0.19 5.07 -15.73
N THR A 234 -0.26 5.35 -14.51
CA THR A 234 0.62 5.57 -13.36
C THR A 234 0.21 4.72 -12.15
N GLN A 235 1.22 4.20 -11.44
CA GLN A 235 1.06 3.49 -10.17
C GLN A 235 1.79 4.26 -9.07
N GLN A 236 1.23 4.28 -7.88
CA GLN A 236 1.90 4.82 -6.70
C GLN A 236 2.58 3.65 -5.98
N ARG A 237 3.90 3.65 -5.98
CA ARG A 237 4.71 2.53 -5.52
C ARG A 237 5.50 2.87 -4.27
N SER A 238 5.45 1.99 -3.28
CA SER A 238 6.31 2.05 -2.11
C SER A 238 7.18 0.80 -2.02
N TYR A 239 8.49 1.02 -1.84
CA TYR A 239 9.50 -0.02 -1.78
C TYR A 239 10.00 -0.16 -0.35
N ILE A 240 9.76 -1.32 0.25
CA ILE A 240 9.96 -1.54 1.69
C ILE A 240 10.38 -3.00 1.87
N ASP A 241 11.38 -3.27 2.70
CA ASP A 241 11.71 -4.64 3.11
C ASP A 241 10.91 -5.02 4.38
N PRO A 242 10.04 -6.05 4.32
CA PRO A 242 9.23 -6.48 5.45
C PRO A 242 10.03 -6.99 6.65
N ASP A 243 11.28 -7.45 6.50
CA ASP A 243 12.07 -8.00 7.62
C ASP A 243 12.60 -6.91 8.56
N LEU A 244 12.63 -5.66 8.09
CA LEU A 244 13.06 -4.48 8.84
C LEU A 244 11.89 -3.73 9.52
N LEU A 245 10.67 -4.25 9.40
CA LEU A 245 9.47 -3.70 10.04
C LEU A 245 9.20 -4.37 11.39
N SER A 246 8.76 -3.60 12.37
CA SER A 246 8.18 -4.10 13.62
C SER A 246 6.66 -4.24 13.47
N SER A 247 5.97 -3.19 13.03
CA SER A 247 4.51 -3.18 12.94
C SER A 247 3.98 -2.38 11.75
N VAL A 248 2.73 -2.67 11.35
CA VAL A 248 2.01 -1.99 10.27
C VAL A 248 0.60 -1.65 10.70
N THR A 249 0.27 -0.36 10.65
CA THR A 249 -1.08 0.16 10.96
C THR A 249 -1.74 0.72 9.71
N VAL A 250 -2.93 0.24 9.37
CA VAL A 250 -3.75 0.79 8.28
C VAL A 250 -4.90 1.59 8.85
N ASN A 251 -4.91 2.90 8.61
CA ASN A 251 -6.02 3.80 8.91
C ASN A 251 -6.85 4.04 7.65
N LYS A 252 -8.18 3.91 7.75
CA LYS A 252 -9.08 3.97 6.59
C LYS A 252 -9.85 5.30 6.55
N GLY A 253 -9.95 5.88 5.36
CA GLY A 253 -10.65 7.15 5.14
C GLY A 253 -9.76 8.38 5.38
N PRO A 254 -10.28 9.58 5.10
CA PRO A 254 -9.55 10.84 5.33
C PRO A 254 -9.21 11.06 6.81
N SER A 255 -8.15 11.84 7.08
CA SER A 255 -7.79 12.27 8.44
C SER A 255 -7.37 13.74 8.48
N LEU A 256 -7.35 14.34 9.67
CA LEU A 256 -6.88 15.73 9.86
C LEU A 256 -5.36 15.87 9.75
N ARG A 257 -4.62 14.77 9.90
CA ARG A 257 -3.14 14.75 9.91
C ARG A 257 -2.53 14.52 8.54
N SER A 258 -3.26 13.87 7.64
CA SER A 258 -2.77 13.52 6.30
C SER A 258 -3.53 14.26 5.20
N GLY A 259 -2.84 14.59 4.10
CA GLY A 259 -3.47 15.03 2.85
C GLY A 259 -4.07 13.87 2.04
N ALA A 260 -3.78 12.62 2.43
CA ALA A 260 -4.33 11.44 1.80
C ALA A 260 -5.83 11.30 2.10
N ILE A 261 -6.61 11.03 1.05
CA ILE A 261 -8.07 11.06 1.10
C ILE A 261 -8.73 9.68 1.21
N GLY A 262 -7.99 8.59 1.00
CA GLY A 262 -8.48 7.23 1.14
C GLY A 262 -8.00 6.52 2.42
N GLY A 263 -6.95 7.05 3.06
CA GLY A 263 -6.36 6.46 4.26
C GLY A 263 -4.84 6.59 4.29
N ALA A 264 -4.25 5.92 5.27
CA ALA A 264 -2.80 5.84 5.44
C ALA A 264 -2.38 4.42 5.89
N VAL A 265 -1.22 3.98 5.40
CA VAL A 265 -0.49 2.82 5.90
C VAL A 265 0.76 3.36 6.59
N GLU A 266 0.78 3.25 7.91
CA GLU A 266 1.85 3.72 8.79
C GLU A 266 2.64 2.49 9.25
N MET A 267 3.95 2.47 9.03
CA MET A 267 4.82 1.36 9.39
C MET A 267 5.92 1.83 10.34
N THR A 268 6.29 0.96 11.27
CA THR A 268 7.37 1.21 12.23
C THR A 268 8.51 0.26 11.96
N THR A 269 9.76 0.77 11.93
CA THR A 269 10.96 -0.08 11.80
C THR A 269 11.36 -0.72 13.12
N LEU A 270 12.20 -1.77 13.05
CA LEU A 270 12.71 -2.49 14.23
C LEU A 270 13.24 -1.53 15.33
N GLY A 271 12.83 -1.78 16.57
CA GLY A 271 13.33 -1.18 17.80
C GLY A 271 14.23 -2.13 18.60
N VAL A 272 14.65 -1.68 19.78
CA VAL A 272 15.45 -2.52 20.69
C VAL A 272 14.66 -3.72 21.21
N ASP A 273 13.38 -3.55 21.49
CA ASP A 273 12.49 -4.60 22.03
C ASP A 273 12.20 -5.72 21.01
N ASP A 274 12.35 -5.43 19.72
CA ASP A 274 12.22 -6.44 18.66
C ASP A 274 13.45 -7.38 18.59
N ILE A 275 14.56 -7.00 19.22
CA ILE A 275 15.88 -7.63 19.05
C ILE A 275 16.40 -8.18 20.38
N LEU A 276 16.35 -7.39 21.44
CA LEU A 276 16.89 -7.76 22.75
C LEU A 276 16.06 -8.88 23.39
N VAL A 277 16.77 -9.70 24.16
CA VAL A 277 16.17 -10.65 25.08
C VAL A 277 16.02 -9.96 26.43
N ASP A 278 14.99 -10.33 27.18
CA ASP A 278 14.68 -9.75 28.49
C ASP A 278 15.91 -9.70 29.41
N GLY A 279 16.18 -8.49 29.93
CA GLY A 279 17.29 -8.23 30.85
C GLY A 279 18.68 -8.12 30.20
N GLN A 280 18.78 -8.09 28.86
CA GLN A 280 20.03 -7.85 28.14
C GLN A 280 20.09 -6.44 27.54
N ASP A 281 21.25 -5.80 27.64
CA ASP A 281 21.51 -4.48 27.07
C ASP A 281 22.13 -4.54 25.66
N VAL A 282 22.56 -5.72 25.22
CA VAL A 282 23.14 -5.95 23.89
C VAL A 282 22.54 -7.23 23.35
N GLY A 283 22.16 -7.24 22.07
CA GLY A 283 21.63 -8.45 21.45
C GLY A 283 21.69 -8.43 19.93
N LEU A 284 21.49 -9.62 19.36
CA LEU A 284 21.46 -9.85 17.93
C LEU A 284 20.23 -10.69 17.55
N ARG A 285 19.45 -10.22 16.58
CA ARG A 285 18.40 -10.99 15.91
C ARG A 285 18.88 -11.41 14.53
N VAL A 286 18.81 -12.69 14.23
CA VAL A 286 19.10 -13.24 12.90
C VAL A 286 17.87 -13.98 12.37
N THR A 287 17.52 -13.74 11.12
CA THR A 287 16.49 -14.47 10.40
C THR A 287 17.05 -15.08 9.12
N GLY A 288 16.53 -16.24 8.74
CA GLY A 288 16.84 -16.90 7.47
C GLY A 288 15.64 -17.68 6.97
N ASN A 289 15.32 -17.54 5.69
CA ASN A 289 14.13 -18.10 5.06
C ASN A 289 14.50 -18.71 3.70
N LEU A 290 13.92 -19.87 3.42
CA LEU A 290 13.98 -20.55 2.14
C LEU A 290 12.56 -20.89 1.68
N TRP A 291 12.26 -20.75 0.39
CA TRP A 291 10.99 -21.25 -0.15
C TRP A 291 11.15 -21.88 -1.53
N ASN A 292 10.30 -22.86 -1.85
CA ASN A 292 10.48 -23.71 -3.03
C ASN A 292 9.94 -23.12 -4.35
N ASN A 293 9.58 -21.84 -4.37
CA ASN A 293 8.90 -21.21 -5.50
C ASN A 293 9.64 -19.96 -6.00
N GLY A 294 10.85 -20.18 -6.50
CA GLY A 294 11.65 -19.16 -7.16
C GLY A 294 12.75 -19.79 -8.01
N VAL A 295 12.97 -19.24 -9.19
CA VAL A 295 14.08 -19.57 -10.09
C VAL A 295 14.74 -18.28 -10.58
N GLU A 296 16.03 -18.34 -10.83
CA GLU A 296 16.77 -17.19 -11.33
C GLU A 296 16.21 -16.76 -12.71
N PRO A 297 15.89 -15.46 -12.88
CA PRO A 297 15.43 -14.95 -14.17
C PRO A 297 16.55 -15.07 -15.22
N ALA A 298 16.19 -15.13 -16.50
CA ALA A 298 17.20 -15.04 -17.54
C ALA A 298 17.88 -13.67 -17.51
N SER A 299 19.20 -13.64 -17.35
CA SER A 299 20.00 -12.40 -17.39
C SER A 299 19.94 -11.75 -18.77
N ARG A 300 19.82 -10.42 -18.81
CA ARG A 300 19.72 -9.61 -20.04
C ARG A 300 20.64 -8.41 -19.95
N ASP A 301 21.28 -8.04 -21.07
CA ASP A 301 22.07 -6.83 -21.14
C ASP A 301 21.15 -5.61 -21.29
N ALA A 302 21.18 -4.73 -20.29
CA ALA A 302 20.45 -3.48 -20.24
C ALA A 302 20.83 -2.48 -21.36
N HIS A 303 21.94 -2.71 -22.07
CA HIS A 303 22.45 -1.86 -23.15
C HIS A 303 22.35 -2.51 -24.54
N SER A 304 22.04 -3.80 -24.62
CA SER A 304 21.98 -4.49 -25.91
C SER A 304 20.67 -4.21 -26.65
N ARG A 305 20.79 -3.50 -27.78
CA ARG A 305 19.65 -3.19 -28.65
C ARG A 305 19.21 -4.34 -29.55
N THR A 306 20.00 -5.41 -29.62
CA THR A 306 19.83 -6.52 -30.59
C THR A 306 19.74 -7.90 -29.95
N GLU A 307 19.92 -8.01 -28.63
CA GLU A 307 19.79 -9.29 -27.93
C GLU A 307 18.41 -9.92 -28.16
N ASP A 308 18.33 -11.25 -28.19
CA ASP A 308 17.03 -11.91 -28.15
C ASP A 308 16.50 -11.97 -26.71
N LEU A 309 15.35 -11.34 -26.46
CA LEU A 309 14.72 -11.35 -25.13
C LEU A 309 13.85 -12.58 -24.91
N SER A 310 13.67 -13.43 -25.92
CA SER A 310 12.85 -14.63 -25.82
C SER A 310 13.38 -15.53 -24.70
N ALA A 311 12.47 -15.97 -23.83
CA ALA A 311 12.76 -16.92 -22.78
C ALA A 311 11.67 -17.97 -22.79
N VAL A 312 12.06 -19.24 -22.69
CA VAL A 312 11.11 -20.35 -22.58
C VAL A 312 10.74 -20.50 -21.11
N PRO A 313 9.47 -20.27 -20.70
CA PRO A 313 9.06 -20.47 -19.32
C PRO A 313 9.34 -21.89 -18.85
N ARG A 314 9.97 -22.04 -17.69
CA ARG A 314 10.25 -23.35 -17.11
C ARG A 314 8.97 -23.94 -16.51
N THR A 315 8.84 -25.26 -16.50
CA THR A 315 7.72 -25.98 -15.84
C THR A 315 8.17 -26.78 -14.63
N GLN A 316 9.48 -26.85 -14.40
CA GLN A 316 10.09 -27.52 -13.27
C GLN A 316 10.62 -26.47 -12.31
N ARG A 317 10.24 -26.59 -11.04
CA ARG A 317 10.71 -25.74 -9.94
C ARG A 317 11.55 -26.56 -8.96
N GLY A 318 12.41 -25.88 -8.20
CA GLY A 318 13.21 -26.48 -7.14
C GLY A 318 12.38 -27.03 -5.97
N ASN A 319 13.03 -27.81 -5.12
CA ASN A 319 12.66 -28.04 -3.73
C ASN A 319 13.14 -26.85 -2.84
N LEU A 320 12.95 -26.95 -1.52
CA LEU A 320 13.29 -25.89 -0.57
C LEU A 320 14.78 -25.51 -0.54
N PHE A 321 15.69 -26.40 -0.94
CA PHE A 321 17.15 -26.21 -0.79
C PHE A 321 17.87 -25.98 -2.12
N ASN A 322 17.14 -25.96 -3.24
CA ASN A 322 17.69 -25.70 -4.58
C ASN A 322 16.79 -24.77 -5.41
N SER A 323 15.92 -24.01 -4.75
CA SER A 323 15.25 -22.85 -5.33
C SER A 323 16.16 -21.63 -5.24
N ALA A 324 16.03 -20.69 -6.18
CA ALA A 324 16.70 -19.39 -6.14
C ALA A 324 15.83 -18.38 -5.37
N ALA A 325 15.37 -18.78 -4.18
CA ALA A 325 14.31 -18.09 -3.46
C ALA A 325 14.55 -18.15 -1.95
N GLU A 326 15.05 -17.05 -1.41
CA GLU A 326 15.55 -16.95 -0.05
C GLU A 326 15.46 -15.52 0.49
N SER A 327 15.49 -15.39 1.81
CA SER A 327 15.73 -14.11 2.47
C SER A 327 16.45 -14.30 3.79
N GLY A 328 17.11 -13.25 4.25
CA GLY A 328 17.71 -13.25 5.58
C GLY A 328 17.94 -11.83 6.07
N SER A 329 17.96 -11.70 7.39
CA SER A 329 18.25 -10.42 8.04
C SER A 329 19.12 -10.63 9.27
N ALA A 330 19.94 -9.64 9.58
CA ALA A 330 20.67 -9.55 10.84
C ALA A 330 20.44 -8.16 11.43
N ALA A 331 20.04 -8.09 12.69
CA ALA A 331 19.75 -6.85 13.40
C ALA A 331 20.44 -6.86 14.77
N PHE A 332 21.25 -5.85 15.02
CA PHE A 332 21.94 -5.60 16.27
C PHE A 332 21.19 -4.53 17.06
N ALA A 333 21.08 -4.73 18.37
CA ALA A 333 20.57 -3.73 19.30
C ALA A 333 21.54 -3.51 20.46
N PHE A 334 21.59 -2.26 20.90
CA PHE A 334 22.25 -1.85 22.14
C PHE A 334 21.31 -0.89 22.88
N HIS A 335 21.05 -1.19 24.15
CA HIS A 335 20.27 -0.38 25.07
C HIS A 335 21.18 0.19 26.16
N HIS A 336 20.93 1.44 26.52
CA HIS A 336 21.53 2.13 27.65
C HIS A 336 20.52 3.14 28.19
N GLU A 337 20.65 3.52 29.47
CA GLU A 337 19.74 4.45 30.16
C GLU A 337 19.42 5.75 29.37
N ARG A 338 20.36 6.22 28.54
CA ARG A 338 20.23 7.45 27.74
C ARG A 338 20.18 7.26 26.24
N VAL A 339 20.59 6.10 25.72
CA VAL A 339 20.77 5.91 24.28
C VAL A 339 20.42 4.48 23.91
N ASP A 340 19.58 4.34 22.90
CA ASP A 340 19.38 3.10 22.17
C ASP A 340 20.02 3.20 20.79
N LEU A 341 20.54 2.07 20.30
CA LEU A 341 21.08 1.92 18.96
C LEU A 341 20.54 0.62 18.34
N VAL A 342 20.01 0.74 17.13
CA VAL A 342 19.61 -0.39 16.29
C VAL A 342 20.33 -0.28 14.94
N ALA A 343 20.97 -1.36 14.50
CA ALA A 343 21.57 -1.47 13.18
C ALA A 343 21.13 -2.79 12.54
N ALA A 344 20.55 -2.77 11.35
CA ALA A 344 20.08 -3.97 10.67
C ALA A 344 20.41 -3.99 9.17
N TYR A 345 20.57 -5.19 8.64
CA TYR A 345 20.71 -5.49 7.22
C TYR A 345 19.74 -6.62 6.86
N ALA A 346 19.11 -6.51 5.69
CA ALA A 346 18.27 -7.55 5.11
C ALA A 346 18.61 -7.73 3.62
N HIS A 347 18.59 -8.98 3.18
CA HIS A 347 18.65 -9.37 1.77
C HIS A 347 17.50 -10.31 1.45
N ARG A 348 16.91 -10.14 0.26
CA ARG A 348 15.78 -10.90 -0.23
C ARG A 348 15.99 -11.22 -1.69
N ASN A 349 15.79 -12.46 -2.08
CA ASN A 349 15.71 -12.86 -3.47
C ASN A 349 14.49 -13.77 -3.68
N GLN A 350 13.52 -13.32 -4.45
CA GLN A 350 12.31 -14.10 -4.76
C GLN A 350 12.47 -14.99 -5.98
N GLY A 351 13.31 -14.58 -6.94
CA GLY A 351 13.33 -15.16 -8.28
C GLY A 351 11.98 -15.05 -9.03
N ASN A 352 11.96 -15.54 -10.27
CA ASN A 352 10.71 -15.77 -10.99
C ASN A 352 9.96 -16.94 -10.31
N TYR A 353 8.69 -16.73 -9.97
CA TYR A 353 7.87 -17.76 -9.31
C TYR A 353 7.08 -18.56 -10.35
N PHE A 354 6.50 -19.68 -9.92
CA PHE A 354 5.63 -20.52 -10.76
C PHE A 354 4.17 -20.31 -10.41
N ALA A 355 3.30 -20.27 -11.42
CA ALA A 355 1.86 -20.13 -11.28
C ALA A 355 1.22 -21.40 -10.68
N GLY A 356 -0.03 -21.29 -10.19
CA GLY A 356 -0.77 -22.46 -9.72
C GLY A 356 -1.18 -23.42 -10.83
N LYS A 357 -1.55 -24.65 -10.49
CA LYS A 357 -1.86 -25.72 -11.46
C LYS A 357 -3.35 -25.87 -11.77
N HIS A 358 -4.23 -25.30 -10.94
CA HIS A 358 -5.67 -25.60 -10.99
C HIS A 358 -6.54 -24.37 -11.26
N GLY A 359 -7.32 -24.41 -12.35
CA GLY A 359 -8.34 -23.41 -12.66
C GLY A 359 -7.97 -22.36 -13.71
N GLN A 360 -6.90 -22.57 -14.48
CA GLN A 360 -6.47 -21.69 -15.58
C GLN A 360 -7.59 -21.42 -16.59
N ASP A 361 -8.37 -22.44 -16.97
CA ASP A 361 -9.43 -22.31 -17.99
C ASP A 361 -10.51 -21.26 -17.65
N ARG A 362 -10.67 -20.90 -16.36
CA ARG A 362 -11.60 -19.85 -15.91
C ARG A 362 -11.20 -18.45 -16.38
N TYR A 363 -9.95 -18.29 -16.82
CA TYR A 363 -9.38 -17.05 -17.29
C TYR A 363 -9.25 -17.00 -18.82
N ARG A 364 -9.67 -18.05 -19.54
CA ARG A 364 -9.81 -17.97 -21.00
C ARG A 364 -10.96 -17.02 -21.34
N LEU A 365 -10.72 -16.16 -22.31
CA LEU A 365 -11.69 -15.20 -22.81
C LEU A 365 -12.03 -15.58 -24.25
N PHE A 366 -13.29 -15.46 -24.63
CA PHE A 366 -13.76 -15.73 -25.98
C PHE A 366 -14.59 -14.54 -26.44
N ASP A 367 -14.46 -14.17 -27.71
CA ASP A 367 -15.32 -13.15 -28.29
C ASP A 367 -16.71 -13.70 -28.65
N ARG A 368 -17.48 -12.91 -29.41
CA ARG A 368 -18.84 -13.28 -29.84
C ARG A 368 -18.86 -14.34 -30.94
N GLU A 369 -17.75 -14.49 -31.66
CA GLU A 369 -17.59 -15.45 -32.76
C GLU A 369 -17.06 -16.80 -32.25
N GLY A 370 -16.57 -16.82 -31.00
CA GLY A 370 -16.08 -18.01 -30.30
C GLY A 370 -14.56 -18.15 -30.37
N ASP A 371 -13.86 -17.15 -30.91
CA ASP A 371 -12.41 -17.15 -30.99
C ASP A 371 -11.80 -16.76 -29.63
N GLU A 372 -10.74 -17.48 -29.24
CA GLU A 372 -10.03 -17.23 -27.98
C GLU A 372 -9.30 -15.89 -28.06
N GLN A 373 -9.65 -14.99 -27.14
CA GLN A 373 -9.07 -13.66 -27.01
C GLN A 373 -7.85 -13.71 -26.07
N PRO A 374 -6.85 -12.83 -26.24
CA PRO A 374 -5.70 -12.75 -25.35
C PRO A 374 -6.13 -12.59 -23.89
N SER A 375 -5.61 -13.47 -23.03
CA SER A 375 -5.84 -13.43 -21.60
C SER A 375 -4.64 -13.94 -20.83
N VAL A 376 -4.69 -13.85 -19.49
CA VAL A 376 -3.65 -14.46 -18.65
C VAL A 376 -3.57 -15.98 -18.87
N ALA A 377 -4.66 -16.66 -19.25
CA ALA A 377 -4.65 -18.10 -19.52
C ALA A 377 -4.01 -18.44 -20.86
N SER A 378 -4.10 -17.56 -21.86
CA SER A 378 -3.39 -17.76 -23.14
C SER A 378 -1.94 -17.31 -23.05
N THR A 379 -1.59 -16.48 -22.07
CA THR A 379 -0.23 -15.95 -21.85
C THR A 379 0.61 -16.91 -21.03
N TYR A 380 0.14 -17.33 -19.85
CA TYR A 380 0.85 -18.26 -18.99
C TYR A 380 0.07 -19.58 -18.80
N ASN A 381 0.77 -20.71 -18.95
CA ASN A 381 0.25 -22.03 -18.64
C ASN A 381 0.16 -22.30 -17.14
N ALA A 382 -0.75 -23.18 -16.74
CA ALA A 382 -0.83 -23.65 -15.37
C ALA A 382 0.48 -24.34 -14.92
N GLY A 383 1.03 -23.91 -13.78
CA GLY A 383 2.24 -24.50 -13.21
C GLY A 383 3.57 -24.06 -13.83
N GLU A 384 3.58 -23.12 -14.78
CA GLU A 384 4.81 -22.64 -15.40
C GLU A 384 5.38 -21.38 -14.72
N GLU A 385 6.63 -21.07 -15.04
CA GLU A 385 7.36 -19.87 -14.62
C GLU A 385 6.67 -18.60 -15.14
N VAL A 386 6.42 -17.66 -14.24
CA VAL A 386 5.96 -16.32 -14.58
C VAL A 386 7.17 -15.43 -14.79
N LEU A 387 7.47 -15.09 -16.04
CA LEU A 387 8.63 -14.28 -16.39
C LEU A 387 8.48 -12.84 -15.89
N ASN A 388 9.61 -12.19 -15.60
CA ASN A 388 9.69 -10.84 -15.02
C ASN A 388 8.99 -10.69 -13.65
N SER A 389 8.81 -11.78 -12.91
CA SER A 389 8.23 -11.72 -11.57
C SER A 389 9.29 -11.68 -10.47
N SER A 390 10.57 -11.69 -10.83
CA SER A 390 11.70 -11.63 -9.91
C SER A 390 11.78 -10.32 -9.15
N ALA A 391 12.20 -10.39 -7.90
CA ALA A 391 12.57 -9.24 -7.09
C ALA A 391 13.74 -9.64 -6.20
N GLU A 392 14.81 -8.86 -6.26
CA GLU A 392 15.96 -8.95 -5.38
C GLU A 392 16.14 -7.60 -4.68
N THR A 393 16.30 -7.62 -3.36
CA THR A 393 16.41 -6.40 -2.55
C THR A 393 17.49 -6.53 -1.49
N GLU A 394 18.20 -5.42 -1.27
CA GLU A 394 19.09 -5.21 -0.13
C GLU A 394 18.58 -4.00 0.65
N SER A 395 18.59 -4.08 1.98
CA SER A 395 18.11 -2.99 2.83
C SER A 395 18.94 -2.84 4.09
N TYR A 396 19.14 -1.59 4.49
CA TYR A 396 19.92 -1.21 5.66
C TYR A 396 19.08 -0.30 6.56
N LEU A 397 19.23 -0.46 7.87
CA LEU A 397 18.63 0.38 8.89
C LEU A 397 19.69 0.76 9.92
N LEU A 398 19.76 2.05 10.26
CA LEU A 398 20.49 2.56 11.39
C LEU A 398 19.58 3.54 12.15
N LYS A 399 19.31 3.26 13.40
CA LYS A 399 18.41 4.06 14.24
C LYS A 399 19.04 4.28 15.60
N THR A 400 18.96 5.51 16.10
CA THR A 400 19.39 5.85 17.46
C THR A 400 18.32 6.66 18.16
N THR A 401 17.99 6.29 19.39
CA THR A 401 17.04 7.02 20.24
C THR A 401 17.78 7.57 21.44
N TRP A 402 17.79 8.89 21.59
CA TRP A 402 18.48 9.61 22.66
C TRP A 402 17.46 10.13 23.66
N ARG A 403 17.55 9.67 24.92
CA ARG A 403 16.80 10.21 26.06
C ARG A 403 17.67 11.29 26.68
N LEU A 404 17.41 12.55 26.33
CA LEU A 404 18.23 13.69 26.77
C LEU A 404 18.05 13.93 28.27
N ASP A 405 16.81 13.76 28.73
CA ASP A 405 16.35 13.67 30.12
C ASP A 405 15.05 12.84 30.15
N ASP A 406 14.35 12.84 31.29
CA ASP A 406 13.11 12.07 31.48
C ASP A 406 11.91 12.62 30.69
N GLU A 407 12.03 13.82 30.11
CA GLU A 407 10.94 14.54 29.41
C GLU A 407 11.20 14.67 27.90
N GLN A 408 12.44 14.44 27.44
CA GLN A 408 12.88 14.72 26.07
C GLN A 408 13.50 13.51 25.38
N THR A 409 12.98 13.16 24.20
CA THR A 409 13.51 12.10 23.35
C THR A 409 13.84 12.61 21.94
N LEU A 410 14.99 12.22 21.40
CA LEU A 410 15.41 12.48 20.03
C LEU A 410 15.72 11.17 19.30
N ASP A 411 14.91 10.84 18.31
CA ASP A 411 15.14 9.74 17.38
C ASP A 411 15.84 10.24 16.12
N LEU A 412 16.92 9.57 15.73
CA LEU A 412 17.56 9.72 14.43
C LEU A 412 17.50 8.38 13.70
N GLY A 413 17.17 8.42 12.42
CA GLY A 413 17.03 7.23 11.58
C GLY A 413 17.65 7.44 10.21
N TYR A 414 18.29 6.40 9.71
CA TYR A 414 18.73 6.25 8.33
C TYR A 414 18.27 4.89 7.83
N ARG A 415 17.68 4.86 6.64
CA ARG A 415 17.40 3.63 5.92
C ARG A 415 17.84 3.73 4.47
N ARG A 416 18.26 2.60 3.93
CA ARG A 416 18.58 2.42 2.51
C ARG A 416 17.82 1.22 1.97
N PHE A 417 17.23 1.37 0.79
CA PHE A 417 16.63 0.29 0.03
C PHE A 417 17.26 0.29 -1.37
N ASP A 418 17.85 -0.84 -1.76
CA ASP A 418 18.31 -1.12 -3.12
C ASP A 418 17.52 -2.31 -3.66
N GLY A 419 16.93 -2.17 -4.85
CA GLY A 419 16.08 -3.20 -5.44
C GLY A 419 16.31 -3.38 -6.94
N HIS A 420 16.40 -4.64 -7.35
CA HIS A 420 16.45 -5.09 -8.75
C HIS A 420 15.24 -5.96 -9.04
N MET A 421 14.38 -5.50 -9.95
CA MET A 421 13.03 -6.08 -10.12
C MET A 421 12.70 -6.37 -11.57
N GLY A 422 12.14 -7.55 -11.80
CA GLY A 422 11.47 -7.87 -13.04
C GLY A 422 10.19 -7.05 -13.16
N GLU A 423 9.98 -6.47 -14.34
CA GLU A 423 8.80 -5.68 -14.61
C GLU A 423 8.27 -5.89 -16.02
N ILE A 424 6.95 -5.88 -16.15
CA ILE A 424 6.28 -5.82 -17.45
C ILE A 424 5.41 -4.58 -17.48
N MET A 425 5.60 -3.74 -18.49
CA MET A 425 4.69 -2.63 -18.77
C MET A 425 3.30 -3.21 -19.08
N PRO A 426 2.26 -2.92 -18.29
CA PRO A 426 0.91 -3.47 -18.47
C PRO A 426 0.40 -3.41 -19.90
N SER A 427 0.69 -2.32 -20.62
CA SER A 427 0.19 -2.08 -21.98
C SER A 427 0.80 -2.97 -23.06
N ASP A 428 1.96 -3.58 -22.82
CA ASP A 428 2.65 -4.38 -23.85
C ASP A 428 2.00 -5.75 -24.04
N ILE A 429 1.33 -6.27 -23.01
CA ILE A 429 0.71 -7.59 -23.08
C ILE A 429 -0.62 -7.54 -23.87
N PHE A 430 -1.34 -6.41 -23.85
CA PHE A 430 -2.64 -6.29 -24.51
C PHE A 430 -2.56 -6.02 -26.01
N ARG A 431 -1.50 -5.35 -26.49
CA ARG A 431 -1.47 -4.78 -27.85
C ARG A 431 -0.93 -5.71 -28.91
N PHE A 432 -0.06 -6.64 -28.54
CA PHE A 432 0.66 -7.46 -29.50
C PHE A 432 0.16 -8.90 -29.54
N GLY A 433 -0.92 -9.22 -28.81
CA GLY A 433 -1.19 -10.61 -28.44
C GLY A 433 -0.01 -11.14 -27.63
N THR A 434 0.04 -12.45 -27.38
CA THR A 434 1.13 -13.12 -26.64
C THR A 434 2.46 -13.15 -27.41
N ALA A 435 2.84 -12.08 -28.12
CA ALA A 435 4.02 -11.95 -28.98
C ALA A 435 5.34 -12.16 -28.23
N GLY A 436 5.61 -13.40 -27.82
CA GLY A 436 6.73 -13.79 -26.98
C GLY A 436 6.57 -13.24 -25.57
N ILE A 437 6.46 -14.11 -24.57
CA ILE A 437 6.75 -13.68 -23.21
C ILE A 437 8.26 -13.44 -23.16
N TYR A 438 8.66 -12.17 -23.18
CA TYR A 438 10.05 -11.79 -23.07
C TYR A 438 10.45 -11.69 -21.62
N GLN A 439 11.68 -12.12 -21.30
CA GLN A 439 12.34 -11.71 -20.07
C GLN A 439 13.11 -10.42 -20.39
N TYR A 440 12.73 -9.32 -19.77
CA TYR A 440 13.40 -8.02 -19.89
C TYR A 440 14.57 -7.91 -18.89
N PRO A 441 15.52 -7.00 -19.14
CA PRO A 441 16.41 -6.52 -18.09
C PRO A 441 15.61 -6.03 -16.88
N THR A 442 16.13 -6.26 -15.68
CA THR A 442 15.52 -5.79 -14.45
C THR A 442 15.56 -4.26 -14.35
N SER A 443 14.54 -3.69 -13.72
CA SER A 443 14.52 -2.29 -13.29
C SER A 443 15.29 -2.12 -11.98
N ASP A 444 15.85 -0.93 -11.78
CA ASP A 444 16.62 -0.58 -10.58
C ASP A 444 15.92 0.52 -9.78
N VAL A 445 15.91 0.38 -8.46
CA VAL A 445 15.40 1.37 -7.51
C VAL A 445 16.36 1.50 -6.34
N ALA A 446 16.82 2.71 -6.06
CA ALA A 446 17.62 3.02 -4.88
C ALA A 446 16.96 4.16 -4.10
N ILE A 447 16.79 4.00 -2.79
CA ILE A 447 16.13 4.99 -1.92
C ILE A 447 16.95 5.15 -0.64
N ASP A 448 17.37 6.38 -0.34
CA ASP A 448 17.95 6.78 0.93
C ASP A 448 16.95 7.66 1.69
N THR A 449 16.61 7.30 2.93
CA THR A 449 15.74 8.11 3.78
C THR A 449 16.41 8.41 5.11
N TYR A 450 16.35 9.68 5.51
CA TYR A 450 16.84 10.21 6.78
C TYR A 450 15.67 10.78 7.57
N THR A 451 15.59 10.47 8.85
CA THR A 451 14.54 10.96 9.76
C THR A 451 15.15 11.51 11.04
N ALA A 452 14.60 12.62 11.53
CA ALA A 452 14.88 13.15 12.86
C ALA A 452 13.54 13.49 13.53
N ARG A 453 13.27 12.91 14.70
CA ARG A 453 12.02 13.12 15.44
C ARG A 453 12.35 13.51 16.87
N TYR A 454 11.73 14.56 17.35
CA TYR A 454 11.91 15.06 18.71
C TYR A 454 10.56 15.06 19.42
N HIS A 455 10.54 14.49 20.61
CA HIS A 455 9.38 14.46 21.50
C HIS A 455 9.74 15.14 22.82
N TYR A 456 8.84 16.00 23.30
CA TYR A 456 8.98 16.68 24.57
C TYR A 456 7.65 16.63 25.34
N LEU A 457 7.68 15.94 26.47
CA LEU A 457 6.53 15.73 27.34
C LEU A 457 6.93 16.05 28.79
N PRO A 458 6.77 17.31 29.23
CA PRO A 458 7.07 17.70 30.60
C PRO A 458 6.08 17.10 31.62
N ALA A 459 6.59 16.58 32.74
CA ALA A 459 5.78 15.87 33.73
C ALA A 459 4.74 16.76 34.42
N ASP A 460 5.08 18.03 34.66
CA ASP A 460 4.26 18.97 35.42
C ASP A 460 3.46 19.96 34.54
N ASN A 461 3.34 19.71 33.23
CA ASN A 461 2.64 20.62 32.32
C ASN A 461 1.75 19.89 31.29
N PRO A 462 0.44 19.71 31.59
CA PRO A 462 -0.49 19.00 30.71
C PRO A 462 -0.80 19.75 29.41
N LEU A 463 -0.32 20.99 29.25
CA LEU A 463 -0.52 21.80 28.05
C LEU A 463 0.50 21.49 26.95
N LEU A 464 1.59 20.78 27.28
CA LEU A 464 2.68 20.49 26.37
C LEU A 464 2.84 18.97 26.18
N ASP A 465 2.72 18.56 24.94
CA ASP A 465 3.03 17.22 24.42
C ASP A 465 3.46 17.45 22.98
N LEU A 466 4.71 17.89 22.85
CA LEU A 466 5.26 18.48 21.64
C LEU A 466 5.98 17.41 20.83
N ASN A 467 5.61 17.29 19.57
CA ASN A 467 6.23 16.41 18.60
C ASN A 467 6.72 17.23 17.42
N ALA A 468 7.98 17.04 17.03
CA ALA A 468 8.57 17.65 15.84
C ALA A 468 9.27 16.59 14.99
N GLY A 469 8.89 16.49 13.72
CA GLY A 469 9.45 15.56 12.75
C GLY A 469 10.11 16.30 11.59
N LEU A 470 11.26 15.79 11.14
CA LEU A 470 11.92 16.19 9.89
C LEU A 470 12.37 14.93 9.15
N TRP A 471 12.22 14.94 7.83
CA TRP A 471 12.66 13.83 7.00
C TRP A 471 13.13 14.30 5.61
N LEU A 472 14.04 13.53 5.03
CA LEU A 472 14.56 13.68 3.68
C LEU A 472 14.58 12.29 3.03
N THR A 473 13.98 12.17 1.85
CA THR A 473 14.06 10.98 1.00
C THR A 473 14.67 11.38 -0.34
N ASP A 474 15.72 10.68 -0.76
CA ASP A 474 16.33 10.79 -2.08
C ASP A 474 16.15 9.44 -2.77
N SER A 475 15.59 9.43 -3.97
CA SER A 475 15.26 8.20 -4.69
C SER A 475 15.66 8.29 -6.16
N GLN A 476 16.18 7.18 -6.66
CA GLN A 476 16.57 7.00 -8.06
C GLN A 476 15.85 5.78 -8.61
N THR A 477 15.13 5.96 -9.72
CA THR A 477 14.38 4.88 -10.37
C THR A 477 14.78 4.77 -11.84
N SER A 478 15.09 3.54 -12.28
CA SER A 478 15.41 3.20 -13.66
C SER A 478 14.49 2.06 -14.09
N SER A 479 13.41 2.37 -14.81
CA SER A 479 12.44 1.36 -15.25
C SER A 479 12.28 1.32 -16.76
N LEU A 480 12.09 0.13 -17.34
CA LEU A 480 11.85 -0.04 -18.77
C LEU A 480 10.35 0.14 -19.11
N SER A 481 9.82 1.30 -18.73
CA SER A 481 8.40 1.64 -18.71
C SER A 481 7.98 2.67 -19.77
N ALA A 482 8.93 3.26 -20.50
CA ALA A 482 8.66 4.16 -21.61
C ALA A 482 8.84 3.44 -22.96
N ALA A 483 8.16 3.93 -23.99
CA ALA A 483 8.36 3.51 -25.37
C ALA A 483 9.21 4.56 -26.13
N TRP A 484 9.03 4.69 -27.44
CA TRP A 484 9.64 5.69 -28.32
C TRP A 484 9.44 7.18 -27.92
N MET A 485 8.76 7.45 -26.81
CA MET A 485 8.39 8.77 -26.30
C MET A 485 9.38 9.35 -25.28
N ALA A 486 10.32 8.54 -24.80
CA ALA A 486 11.45 9.02 -24.02
C ALA A 486 12.50 9.70 -24.92
N PRO A 487 13.42 10.52 -24.36
CA PRO A 487 14.55 11.05 -25.11
C PRO A 487 15.31 9.94 -25.85
N ALA A 488 15.82 10.23 -27.05
CA ALA A 488 16.48 9.22 -27.88
C ALA A 488 17.66 8.53 -27.19
N SER A 489 18.33 9.23 -26.26
CA SER A 489 19.42 8.70 -25.42
C SER A 489 18.99 7.54 -24.51
N GLN A 490 17.69 7.42 -24.24
CA GLN A 490 17.13 6.39 -23.34
C GLN A 490 16.55 5.19 -24.09
N LEU A 491 16.56 5.20 -25.44
CA LEU A 491 16.03 4.11 -26.25
C LEU A 491 16.85 2.83 -26.03
N TYR A 492 16.22 1.83 -25.41
CA TYR A 492 16.77 0.48 -25.33
C TYR A 492 16.60 -0.22 -26.68
N ARG A 493 15.38 -0.20 -27.23
CA ARG A 493 15.02 -0.71 -28.56
C ARG A 493 14.17 0.30 -29.30
N THR A 494 13.70 -0.06 -30.50
CA THR A 494 12.81 0.79 -31.29
C THR A 494 11.45 1.01 -30.61
N ASP A 495 11.03 0.08 -29.74
CA ASP A 495 9.72 0.05 -29.08
C ASP A 495 9.79 0.32 -27.56
N ARG A 496 10.98 0.26 -26.95
CA ARG A 496 11.20 0.33 -25.50
C ARG A 496 12.31 1.30 -25.13
N ALA A 497 12.12 2.02 -24.03
CA ALA A 497 13.06 2.99 -23.49
C ALA A 497 13.07 3.00 -21.96
N TRP A 498 14.21 3.41 -21.41
CA TRP A 498 14.40 3.60 -19.99
C TRP A 498 13.75 4.91 -19.51
N THR A 499 13.01 4.83 -18.42
CA THR A 499 12.53 5.99 -17.63
C THR A 499 13.45 6.10 -16.42
N ARG A 500 14.39 7.04 -16.48
CA ARG A 500 15.39 7.29 -15.43
C ARG A 500 15.08 8.61 -14.71
N GLN A 501 14.56 8.53 -13.49
CA GLN A 501 14.12 9.69 -12.71
C GLN A 501 14.83 9.73 -11.35
N ASP A 502 15.14 10.96 -10.91
CA ASP A 502 15.51 11.33 -9.56
C ASP A 502 14.31 12.02 -8.90
N ASP A 503 13.90 11.57 -7.72
CA ASP A 503 12.89 12.24 -6.88
C ASP A 503 13.47 12.50 -5.49
N ARG A 504 13.51 13.79 -5.12
CA ARG A 504 13.97 14.25 -3.82
C ARG A 504 12.86 14.95 -3.07
N ARG A 505 12.58 14.47 -1.85
CA ARG A 505 11.50 14.96 -0.99
C ARG A 505 12.03 15.35 0.38
N ILE A 506 11.63 16.51 0.85
CA ILE A 506 11.91 17.02 2.20
C ILE A 506 10.58 17.33 2.84
N GLY A 507 10.35 16.86 4.05
CA GLY A 507 9.15 17.20 4.79
C GLY A 507 9.41 17.32 6.28
N GLY A 508 8.41 17.87 6.95
CA GLY A 508 8.42 18.00 8.39
C GLY A 508 7.06 18.35 8.94
N ASP A 509 6.91 18.07 10.22
CA ASP A 509 5.69 18.30 10.97
C ASP A 509 6.02 18.77 12.39
N LEU A 510 5.07 19.51 12.95
CA LEU A 510 5.09 19.99 14.32
C LEU A 510 3.68 19.84 14.87
N SER A 511 3.53 19.19 16.01
CA SER A 511 2.24 19.09 16.69
C SER A 511 2.37 19.23 18.19
N ASN A 512 1.31 19.72 18.83
CA ASN A 512 1.20 19.83 20.27
C ASN A 512 -0.19 19.39 20.72
N VAL A 513 -0.25 18.60 21.79
CA VAL A 513 -1.51 18.26 22.47
C VAL A 513 -1.55 19.01 23.81
N SER A 514 -2.65 19.73 24.05
CA SER A 514 -2.92 20.43 25.31
C SER A 514 -4.17 19.86 25.95
N ARG A 515 -4.07 19.42 27.21
CA ARG A 515 -5.16 18.84 27.99
C ARG A 515 -5.61 19.83 29.06
N PHE A 516 -6.91 20.06 29.16
CA PHE A 516 -7.53 20.97 30.12
C PHE A 516 -8.62 20.23 30.89
N SER A 517 -8.51 20.20 32.21
CA SER A 517 -9.58 19.69 33.08
C SER A 517 -10.39 20.82 33.68
N THR A 518 -11.72 20.73 33.56
CA THR A 518 -12.65 21.76 34.03
C THR A 518 -13.86 21.15 34.74
N ASP A 519 -14.55 21.95 35.57
CA ASP A 519 -15.81 21.53 36.23
C ASP A 519 -16.95 21.20 35.24
N HIS A 520 -16.75 21.43 33.94
CA HIS A 520 -17.73 21.21 32.87
C HIS A 520 -17.32 20.11 31.89
N GLY A 521 -16.33 19.30 32.26
CA GLY A 521 -15.76 18.23 31.44
C GLY A 521 -14.32 18.53 30.99
N ASP A 522 -13.67 17.51 30.46
CA ASP A 522 -12.29 17.60 29.99
C ASP A 522 -12.25 18.01 28.51
N PHE A 523 -11.24 18.82 28.18
CA PHE A 523 -10.96 19.27 26.82
C PHE A 523 -9.55 18.86 26.41
N THR A 524 -9.43 18.34 25.19
CA THR A 524 -8.13 18.09 24.56
C THR A 524 -8.04 18.89 23.26
N LEU A 525 -7.08 19.80 23.19
CA LEU A 525 -6.78 20.58 21.99
C LEU A 525 -5.51 20.05 21.34
N GLU A 526 -5.65 19.57 20.11
CA GLU A 526 -4.53 19.20 19.25
C GLU A 526 -4.36 20.27 18.18
N LEU A 527 -3.14 20.80 18.06
CA LEU A 527 -2.74 21.69 16.98
C LEU A 527 -1.55 21.10 16.25
N GLY A 528 -1.54 21.21 14.92
CA GLY A 528 -0.46 20.72 14.11
C GLY A 528 -0.22 21.53 12.84
N GLY A 529 0.99 21.42 12.31
CA GLY A 529 1.37 21.94 11.01
C GLY A 529 2.35 20.99 10.34
N ALA A 530 2.29 20.92 9.01
CA ALA A 530 3.23 20.12 8.22
C ALA A 530 3.55 20.79 6.89
N PHE A 531 4.76 20.58 6.41
CA PHE A 531 5.21 21.02 5.09
C PHE A 531 5.89 19.89 4.32
N GLN A 532 5.86 20.00 3.00
CA GLN A 532 6.61 19.12 2.11
C GLN A 532 7.09 19.91 0.88
N VAL A 533 8.30 19.58 0.43
CA VAL A 533 8.88 20.00 -0.85
C VAL A 533 9.34 18.76 -1.60
N GLU A 534 9.01 18.68 -2.88
CA GLU A 534 9.36 17.58 -3.78
C GLU A 534 9.92 18.13 -5.08
N ASP A 535 11.02 17.55 -5.55
CA ASP A 535 11.72 17.88 -6.80
C ASP A 535 11.93 16.59 -7.60
N LEU A 536 11.17 16.42 -8.68
CA LEU A 536 11.25 15.29 -9.60
C LEU A 536 11.93 15.75 -10.89
N LYS A 537 13.01 15.07 -11.28
CA LYS A 537 13.75 15.42 -12.51
C LYS A 537 14.38 14.20 -13.18
N PRO A 538 14.73 14.31 -14.48
CA PRO A 538 15.49 13.26 -15.16
C PRO A 538 16.87 13.08 -14.50
N GLN A 539 17.33 11.83 -14.40
CA GLN A 539 18.69 11.53 -13.91
C GLN A 539 19.75 12.25 -14.76
N LYS A 540 20.93 12.54 -14.16
CA LYS A 540 22.05 13.19 -14.86
C LYS A 540 22.53 12.48 -16.13
N SER A 541 22.32 11.16 -16.22
CA SER A 541 22.66 10.33 -17.39
C SER A 541 21.71 10.54 -18.58
N VAL A 542 20.56 11.20 -18.36
CA VAL A 542 19.56 11.45 -19.39
C VAL A 542 19.95 12.65 -20.23
N VAL A 543 20.31 12.39 -21.49
CA VAL A 543 20.63 13.45 -22.47
C VAL A 543 19.38 13.79 -23.27
N VAL A 544 18.93 15.04 -23.20
CA VAL A 544 17.82 15.56 -23.99
C VAL A 544 18.39 16.50 -25.06
N THR A 545 18.23 16.13 -26.34
CA THR A 545 18.70 16.95 -27.47
C THR A 545 17.66 17.98 -27.89
N GLN A 546 18.04 18.97 -28.70
CA GLN A 546 17.07 19.90 -29.29
C GLN A 546 16.03 19.18 -30.16
N HIS A 547 16.43 18.08 -30.81
CA HIS A 547 15.50 17.25 -31.56
C HIS A 547 14.46 16.60 -30.64
N ASP A 548 14.88 16.09 -29.48
CA ASP A 548 13.96 15.55 -28.47
C ASP A 548 12.99 16.62 -27.97
N ILE A 549 13.47 17.85 -27.74
CA ILE A 549 12.62 18.97 -27.32
C ILE A 549 11.57 19.29 -28.39
N ASN A 550 11.99 19.44 -29.64
CA ASN A 550 11.10 19.72 -30.77
C ASN A 550 10.06 18.63 -30.99
N ALA A 551 10.45 17.38 -30.73
CA ALA A 551 9.59 16.22 -30.81
C ALA A 551 8.81 15.97 -29.51
N ASN A 552 8.90 16.84 -28.48
CA ASN A 552 8.32 16.67 -27.14
C ASN A 552 8.67 15.34 -26.43
N ARG A 553 9.84 14.76 -26.71
CA ARG A 553 10.34 13.54 -26.07
C ARG A 553 11.15 13.88 -24.83
N MET A 554 10.47 14.09 -23.70
CA MET A 554 11.13 14.44 -22.44
C MET A 554 10.66 13.55 -21.30
N LEU A 555 11.57 13.30 -20.37
CA LEU A 555 11.20 12.80 -19.05
C LEU A 555 10.71 13.98 -18.19
N ARG A 556 9.98 13.66 -17.13
CA ARG A 556 9.26 14.63 -16.31
C ARG A 556 10.23 15.45 -15.47
N ASP A 557 10.09 16.77 -15.49
CA ASP A 557 10.83 17.72 -14.62
C ASP A 557 9.82 18.68 -13.96
N ALA A 558 9.61 18.52 -12.66
CA ALA A 558 8.61 19.27 -11.91
C ALA A 558 8.90 19.35 -10.42
N SER A 559 8.37 20.40 -9.78
CA SER A 559 8.48 20.60 -8.32
C SER A 559 7.13 20.86 -7.67
N ARG A 560 6.98 20.43 -6.43
CA ARG A 560 5.78 20.60 -5.60
C ARG A 560 6.15 21.11 -4.22
N GLN A 561 5.34 22.03 -3.71
CA GLN A 561 5.40 22.54 -2.35
C GLN A 561 4.03 22.43 -1.73
N GLU A 562 3.95 21.90 -0.51
CA GLU A 562 2.71 21.77 0.25
C GLU A 562 2.92 22.28 1.68
N PHE A 563 1.91 22.99 2.18
CA PHE A 563 1.85 23.44 3.56
C PHE A 563 0.45 23.15 4.11
N SER A 564 0.40 22.78 5.39
CA SER A 564 -0.86 22.48 6.05
C SER A 564 -0.83 22.87 7.51
N PHE A 565 -2.02 23.20 8.01
CA PHE A 565 -2.29 23.46 9.41
C PHE A 565 -3.57 22.72 9.79
N ASN A 566 -3.57 22.01 10.92
CA ASN A 566 -4.69 21.26 11.42
C ASN A 566 -4.95 21.57 12.89
N GLY A 567 -6.22 21.46 13.28
CA GLY A 567 -6.64 21.56 14.67
C GLY A 567 -7.80 20.61 14.96
N LYS A 568 -7.80 20.01 16.14
CA LYS A 568 -8.89 19.17 16.66
C LYS A 568 -9.13 19.57 18.12
N LEU A 569 -10.37 19.85 18.46
CA LEU A 569 -10.83 20.04 19.83
C LEU A 569 -11.74 18.86 20.19
N GLU A 570 -11.39 18.16 21.25
CA GLU A 570 -12.16 17.10 21.86
C GLU A 570 -12.74 17.58 23.18
N TYR A 571 -13.97 17.18 23.47
CA TYR A 571 -14.75 17.56 24.64
C TYR A 571 -15.47 16.33 25.18
N GLN A 572 -15.23 16.01 26.44
CA GLN A 572 -15.88 14.91 27.16
C GLN A 572 -16.79 15.48 28.26
N PRO A 573 -18.07 15.75 27.96
CA PRO A 573 -19.02 16.27 28.95
C PRO A 573 -19.33 15.30 30.09
N ILE A 574 -19.30 14.00 29.79
CA ILE A 574 -19.50 12.86 30.71
C ILE A 574 -18.62 11.71 30.22
N GLU A 575 -18.33 10.74 31.08
CA GLU A 575 -17.41 9.62 30.78
C GLU A 575 -17.82 8.88 29.50
N GLU A 576 -19.12 8.66 29.30
CA GLU A 576 -19.64 7.86 28.20
C GLU A 576 -19.71 8.58 26.85
N VAL A 577 -19.54 9.90 26.80
CA VAL A 577 -19.75 10.68 25.58
C VAL A 577 -18.53 11.54 25.25
N THR A 578 -17.94 11.30 24.09
CA THR A 578 -16.87 12.14 23.55
C THR A 578 -17.36 12.86 22.29
N LEU A 579 -17.25 14.17 22.29
CA LEU A 579 -17.52 15.02 21.13
C LEU A 579 -16.21 15.58 20.60
N TRP A 580 -16.01 15.61 19.30
CA TRP A 580 -14.85 16.29 18.74
C TRP A 580 -15.18 17.03 17.45
N GLY A 581 -14.46 18.14 17.22
CA GLY A 581 -14.58 18.97 16.05
C GLY A 581 -13.23 19.55 15.66
N GLY A 582 -13.00 19.69 14.36
CA GLY A 582 -11.71 20.16 13.87
C GLY A 582 -11.71 20.40 12.37
N GLY A 583 -10.51 20.63 11.85
CA GLY A 583 -10.31 20.78 10.43
C GLY A 583 -8.85 20.96 10.05
N ARG A 584 -8.60 20.80 8.77
CA ARG A 584 -7.28 20.95 8.14
C ARG A 584 -7.37 21.98 7.04
N TYR A 585 -6.52 23.00 7.10
CA TYR A 585 -6.26 23.88 5.97
C TYR A 585 -5.01 23.38 5.24
N SER A 586 -5.08 23.26 3.92
CA SER A 586 -3.94 22.87 3.08
C SER A 586 -3.76 23.85 1.93
N HIS A 587 -2.51 24.17 1.61
CA HIS A 587 -2.10 24.99 0.48
C HIS A 587 -1.01 24.27 -0.30
N TYR A 588 -1.00 24.44 -1.62
CA TYR A 588 0.01 23.86 -2.48
C TYR A 588 0.38 24.76 -3.65
N ARG A 589 1.57 24.50 -4.18
CA ARG A 589 2.05 25.02 -5.45
C ARG A 589 2.79 23.91 -6.19
N THR A 590 2.44 23.68 -7.45
CA THR A 590 3.22 22.84 -8.37
C THR A 590 3.75 23.67 -9.51
N ARG A 591 4.89 23.26 -10.05
CA ARG A 591 5.54 23.88 -11.20
C ARG A 591 6.10 22.79 -12.10
N ASP A 592 5.74 22.85 -13.38
CA ASP A 592 6.33 22.04 -14.43
C ASP A 592 7.46 22.84 -15.09
N ASN A 593 8.66 22.28 -15.08
CA ASN A 593 9.84 22.90 -15.67
C ASN A 593 10.04 22.47 -17.13
N THR A 594 9.21 21.54 -17.63
CA THR A 594 9.28 21.04 -19.01
C THR A 594 8.78 22.09 -20.00
N VAL A 595 9.42 22.15 -21.16
CA VAL A 595 9.06 23.07 -22.26
C VAL A 595 8.31 22.30 -23.33
N LEU A 596 7.11 22.74 -23.70
CA LEU A 596 6.39 22.17 -24.84
C LEU A 596 6.77 22.88 -26.14
N ALA A 597 7.16 22.11 -27.14
CA ALA A 597 7.38 22.59 -28.50
C ALA A 597 6.11 22.40 -29.35
N GLU A 598 5.66 23.48 -30.00
CA GLU A 598 4.58 23.46 -30.98
C GLU A 598 5.14 23.82 -32.36
N ALA A 599 4.99 22.91 -33.32
CA ALA A 599 5.49 23.10 -34.67
C ALA A 599 4.67 24.17 -35.41
N ARG A 600 5.35 25.20 -35.93
CA ARG A 600 4.75 26.20 -36.82
C ARG A 600 4.77 25.68 -38.24
N ARG A 601 3.59 25.54 -38.83
CA ARG A 601 3.42 25.01 -40.19
C ARG A 601 3.00 26.11 -41.16
N ALA A 602 3.53 26.05 -42.37
CA ALA A 602 3.13 26.93 -43.46
C ALA A 602 3.19 26.17 -44.79
N ASP A 603 2.27 26.50 -45.70
CA ASP A 603 2.34 26.01 -47.06
C ASP A 603 3.45 26.75 -47.80
N ARG A 604 4.43 26.02 -48.31
CA ARG A 604 5.55 26.59 -49.07
C ARG A 604 5.72 25.85 -50.38
N ALA A 605 5.94 26.61 -51.45
CA ALA A 605 6.47 26.05 -52.70
C ALA A 605 7.88 25.53 -52.42
N MET A 606 8.14 24.28 -52.81
CA MET A 606 9.43 23.64 -52.60
C MET A 606 9.66 22.50 -53.61
N ARG A 607 10.92 22.06 -53.70
CA ARG A 607 11.30 20.81 -54.36
C ARG A 607 11.85 19.82 -53.34
N TRP A 608 11.39 18.57 -53.41
CA TRP A 608 11.99 17.48 -52.66
C TRP A 608 13.31 17.05 -53.28
N ILE A 609 14.32 16.85 -52.45
CA ILE A 609 15.60 16.27 -52.84
C ILE A 609 15.77 14.97 -52.06
N THR A 610 15.64 13.83 -52.73
CA THR A 610 15.91 12.52 -52.13
C THR A 610 17.40 12.25 -52.23
N VAL A 611 17.99 11.80 -51.13
CA VAL A 611 19.43 11.55 -50.98
C VAL A 611 19.61 10.11 -50.50
N GLU A 612 20.45 9.34 -51.17
CA GLU A 612 20.74 7.95 -50.82
C GLU A 612 22.23 7.76 -50.56
N SER A 613 22.56 6.93 -49.59
CA SER A 613 23.91 6.47 -49.26
C SER A 613 23.91 4.94 -49.02
N PRO A 614 25.07 4.27 -48.98
CA PRO A 614 25.14 2.83 -48.71
C PRO A 614 24.52 2.41 -47.36
N THR A 615 24.37 3.35 -46.43
CA THR A 615 23.85 3.12 -45.07
C THR A 615 22.39 3.56 -44.88
N GLY A 616 21.76 4.18 -45.89
CA GLY A 616 20.35 4.61 -45.78
C GLY A 616 19.93 5.65 -46.82
N TRP A 617 18.74 6.20 -46.64
CA TRP A 617 18.20 7.26 -47.50
C TRP A 617 17.55 8.35 -46.65
N GLY A 618 17.41 9.54 -47.22
CA GLY A 618 16.76 10.68 -46.61
C GLY A 618 16.29 11.70 -47.64
N SER A 619 15.76 12.80 -47.14
CA SER A 619 15.16 13.86 -47.92
C SER A 619 15.70 15.22 -47.46
N MET A 620 15.74 16.17 -48.39
CA MET A 620 15.96 17.60 -48.12
C MET A 620 14.86 18.41 -48.82
N MET A 621 14.56 19.60 -48.28
CA MET A 621 13.65 20.56 -48.90
C MET A 621 14.45 21.69 -49.52
N TRP A 622 14.30 21.92 -50.82
CA TRP A 622 14.81 23.13 -51.48
C TRP A 622 13.69 24.15 -51.55
N PHE A 623 13.88 25.30 -50.90
CA PHE A 623 12.95 26.42 -50.97
C PHE A 623 13.41 27.45 -52.03
N PRO A 624 12.48 28.08 -52.77
CA PRO A 624 12.82 29.14 -53.71
C PRO A 624 13.26 30.41 -52.95
N ASP A 625 14.00 31.27 -53.65
CA ASP A 625 14.39 32.59 -53.15
C ASP A 625 13.20 33.58 -53.11
N GLN A 626 13.49 34.84 -52.76
CA GLN A 626 12.46 35.89 -52.64
C GLN A 626 11.72 36.18 -53.95
N ASN A 627 12.28 35.80 -55.10
CA ASN A 627 11.68 35.96 -56.43
C ASN A 627 10.97 34.68 -56.92
N GLY A 628 10.87 33.65 -56.08
CA GLY A 628 10.28 32.37 -56.45
C GLY A 628 11.20 31.46 -57.28
N GLN A 629 12.51 31.73 -57.31
CA GLN A 629 13.47 30.95 -58.11
C GLN A 629 14.33 30.01 -57.26
N TYR A 630 14.58 28.80 -57.76
CA TYR A 630 15.49 27.83 -57.14
C TYR A 630 16.92 28.08 -57.61
N THR A 631 17.74 28.73 -56.77
CA THR A 631 19.10 29.16 -57.12
C THR A 631 20.15 28.42 -56.32
N ALA A 632 21.42 28.48 -56.75
CA ALA A 632 22.54 27.87 -56.03
C ALA A 632 22.67 28.40 -54.57
N ALA A 633 22.23 29.64 -54.33
CA ALA A 633 22.26 30.25 -53.00
C ALA A 633 21.24 29.63 -52.03
N THR A 634 20.14 29.05 -52.53
CA THR A 634 19.12 28.39 -51.68
C THR A 634 19.19 26.86 -51.74
N ASP A 635 20.09 26.30 -52.57
CA ASP A 635 20.22 24.86 -52.76
C ASP A 635 20.85 24.19 -51.53
N PRO A 636 20.13 23.31 -50.81
CA PRO A 636 20.65 22.69 -49.60
C PRO A 636 21.85 21.76 -49.88
N ARG A 637 22.04 21.27 -51.10
CA ARG A 637 23.21 20.43 -51.45
C ARG A 637 24.51 21.24 -51.46
N LEU A 638 24.42 22.53 -51.76
CA LEU A 638 25.57 23.43 -51.87
C LEU A 638 25.87 24.17 -50.56
N ASN A 639 24.87 24.23 -49.66
CA ASN A 639 24.94 24.96 -48.40
C ASN A 639 24.93 24.03 -47.19
N ASN A 640 25.34 22.76 -47.38
CA ASN A 640 25.39 21.72 -46.36
C ASN A 640 24.09 21.59 -45.54
N GLY A 641 22.96 21.57 -46.26
CA GLY A 641 21.62 21.44 -45.69
C GLY A 641 21.41 20.10 -44.99
N ILE A 642 20.32 20.00 -44.24
CA ILE A 642 20.04 18.85 -43.40
C ILE A 642 19.29 17.77 -44.20
N VAL A 643 19.87 16.57 -44.26
CA VAL A 643 19.22 15.34 -44.75
C VAL A 643 18.44 14.73 -43.61
N PHE A 644 17.12 14.84 -43.66
CA PHE A 644 16.18 14.31 -42.66
C PHE A 644 15.46 13.07 -43.20
N GLY A 645 14.78 12.32 -42.33
CA GLY A 645 14.02 11.13 -42.73
C GLY A 645 12.77 11.46 -43.56
N ASN A 646 11.87 10.49 -43.77
CA ASN A 646 10.59 10.74 -44.44
C ASN A 646 9.61 11.53 -43.55
N SER A 647 9.83 12.84 -43.41
CA SER A 647 9.01 13.74 -42.58
C SER A 647 8.91 15.13 -43.21
N ASN A 648 7.97 15.96 -42.74
CA ASN A 648 7.89 17.38 -43.14
C ASN A 648 8.65 18.30 -42.17
N GLU A 649 9.72 17.79 -41.53
CA GLU A 649 10.48 18.47 -40.48
C GLU A 649 11.96 18.67 -40.91
N PRO A 650 12.29 19.79 -41.59
CA PRO A 650 13.61 20.00 -42.19
C PRO A 650 14.75 20.24 -41.18
N PHE A 651 14.44 20.19 -39.88
CA PHE A 651 15.38 20.46 -38.79
C PHE A 651 15.91 19.17 -38.14
N ASN A 652 15.43 17.99 -38.56
CA ASN A 652 15.74 16.72 -37.91
C ASN A 652 16.55 15.78 -38.80
N GLY A 653 17.86 15.97 -38.87
CA GLY A 653 18.69 15.15 -39.75
C GLY A 653 20.19 15.42 -39.62
N VAL A 654 20.95 14.87 -40.58
CA VAL A 654 22.41 14.96 -40.65
C VAL A 654 22.80 15.95 -41.75
N PRO A 655 23.83 16.80 -41.57
CA PRO A 655 24.30 17.66 -42.66
C PRO A 655 24.66 16.85 -43.91
N PHE A 656 24.31 17.36 -45.08
CA PHE A 656 24.44 16.68 -46.37
C PHE A 656 25.87 16.17 -46.64
N ASP A 657 26.87 16.98 -46.31
CA ASP A 657 28.28 16.62 -46.50
C ASP A 657 28.71 15.47 -45.57
N SER A 658 28.07 15.35 -44.41
CA SER A 658 28.31 14.28 -43.44
C SER A 658 27.49 13.02 -43.70
N PHE A 659 26.44 13.10 -44.54
CA PHE A 659 25.55 11.97 -44.85
C PHE A 659 26.20 10.95 -45.81
N GLY A 660 27.21 11.37 -46.58
CA GLY A 660 27.90 10.49 -47.52
C GLY A 660 27.04 10.10 -48.72
N ALA A 661 26.28 11.05 -49.25
CA ALA A 661 25.36 10.85 -50.38
C ALA A 661 26.05 10.26 -51.62
N THR A 662 25.59 9.12 -52.10
CA THR A 662 26.02 8.48 -53.35
C THR A 662 25.06 8.73 -54.52
N GLN A 663 23.78 8.98 -54.22
CA GLN A 663 22.77 9.31 -55.24
C GLN A 663 21.85 10.43 -54.74
N VAL A 664 21.51 11.36 -55.64
CA VAL A 664 20.68 12.54 -55.32
C VAL A 664 19.66 12.75 -56.44
N THR A 665 18.38 12.76 -56.08
CA THR A 665 17.26 12.94 -57.01
C THR A 665 16.45 14.17 -56.61
N VAL A 666 16.24 15.11 -57.55
CA VAL A 666 15.43 16.31 -57.30
C VAL A 666 14.06 16.16 -57.99
N SER A 667 12.99 16.26 -57.21
CA SER A 667 11.62 16.18 -57.67
C SER A 667 11.13 17.52 -58.24
N PRO A 668 10.03 17.53 -59.04
CA PRO A 668 9.36 18.76 -59.46
C PRO A 668 8.89 19.61 -58.27
N GLU A 669 8.57 20.88 -58.55
CA GLU A 669 7.99 21.76 -57.53
C GLU A 669 6.61 21.27 -57.10
N GLU A 670 6.35 21.33 -55.80
CA GLU A 670 5.04 21.19 -55.20
C GLU A 670 4.84 22.20 -54.06
N VAL A 671 3.59 22.46 -53.70
CA VAL A 671 3.25 23.20 -52.49
C VAL A 671 2.99 22.18 -51.39
N SER A 672 3.82 22.20 -50.35
CA SER A 672 3.72 21.28 -49.23
C SER A 672 3.58 22.03 -47.91
N ASN A 673 2.82 21.45 -46.98
CA ASN A 673 2.69 21.96 -45.63
C ASN A 673 3.90 21.53 -44.80
N VAL A 674 4.81 22.46 -44.54
CA VAL A 674 6.11 22.17 -43.92
C VAL A 674 6.26 22.86 -42.57
N VAL A 675 7.06 22.25 -41.69
CA VAL A 675 7.45 22.89 -40.43
C VAL A 675 8.49 23.96 -40.72
N THR A 676 8.18 25.21 -40.35
CA THR A 676 9.03 26.39 -40.57
C THR A 676 9.77 26.85 -39.31
N GLY A 677 9.38 26.31 -38.15
CA GLY A 677 10.03 26.55 -36.87
C GLY A 677 9.19 26.00 -35.72
N TYR A 678 9.61 26.28 -34.48
CA TYR A 678 8.92 25.85 -33.26
C TYR A 678 8.61 27.04 -32.36
N ALA A 679 7.45 27.01 -31.71
CA ALA A 679 7.14 27.85 -30.56
C ALA A 679 7.36 27.02 -29.29
N TYR A 680 8.10 27.58 -28.33
CA TYR A 680 8.34 26.93 -27.05
C TYR A 680 7.47 27.60 -25.98
N THR A 681 6.57 26.82 -25.39
CA THR A 681 5.68 27.30 -24.33
C THR A 681 6.15 26.71 -23.01
N PRO A 682 6.66 27.53 -22.06
CA PRO A 682 6.91 27.05 -20.71
C PRO A 682 5.58 26.67 -20.06
N GLN A 683 5.55 25.52 -19.41
CA GLN A 683 4.38 25.07 -18.66
C GLN A 683 4.15 25.95 -17.43
N ARG A 684 2.89 26.04 -16.99
CA ARG A 684 2.43 27.02 -15.99
C ARG A 684 2.47 26.46 -14.57
N ASP A 685 2.72 27.33 -13.61
CA ASP A 685 2.53 27.07 -12.19
C ASP A 685 1.03 26.81 -11.88
N SER A 686 0.75 25.82 -11.05
CA SER A 686 -0.56 25.61 -10.43
C SER A 686 -0.45 25.90 -8.93
N HIS A 687 -1.46 26.51 -8.35
CA HIS A 687 -1.52 26.74 -6.91
C HIS A 687 -2.98 26.71 -6.44
N GLY A 688 -3.18 26.39 -5.18
CA GLY A 688 -4.50 26.37 -4.59
C GLY A 688 -4.47 26.02 -3.12
N GLY A 689 -5.63 25.96 -2.51
CA GLY A 689 -5.76 25.51 -1.14
C GLY A 689 -7.21 25.46 -0.71
N GLY A 690 -7.41 25.01 0.52
CA GLY A 690 -8.69 25.14 1.18
C GLY A 690 -8.78 24.37 2.48
N PHE A 691 -9.94 24.54 3.12
CA PHE A 691 -10.26 23.96 4.40
C PHE A 691 -11.11 22.70 4.24
N ALA A 692 -10.78 21.68 5.03
CA ALA A 692 -11.43 20.40 5.12
C ALA A 692 -11.88 20.16 6.58
N PRO A 693 -13.19 20.29 6.88
CA PRO A 693 -13.70 20.13 8.24
C PRO A 693 -13.84 18.65 8.62
N ALA A 694 -13.82 18.37 9.92
CA ALA A 694 -14.15 17.07 10.46
C ALA A 694 -14.81 17.20 11.84
N PHE A 695 -15.70 16.29 12.17
CA PHE A 695 -16.33 16.20 13.47
C PHE A 695 -16.81 14.78 13.74
N GLY A 696 -16.97 14.44 15.01
CA GLY A 696 -17.51 13.15 15.39
C GLY A 696 -18.04 13.11 16.80
N ILE A 697 -18.77 12.04 17.05
CA ILE A 697 -19.32 11.69 18.36
C ILE A 697 -19.01 10.22 18.62
N ASN A 698 -18.58 9.94 19.84
CA ASN A 698 -18.42 8.61 20.39
C ASN A 698 -19.36 8.48 21.60
N VAL A 699 -20.07 7.35 21.69
CA VAL A 699 -20.98 7.05 22.81
C VAL A 699 -20.71 5.64 23.28
N GLU A 700 -20.15 5.51 24.47
CA GLU A 700 -20.07 4.27 25.22
C GLU A 700 -21.41 4.00 25.90
N PHE A 701 -21.91 2.77 25.85
CA PHE A 701 -23.21 2.42 26.45
C PHE A 701 -23.16 1.15 27.28
N LEU A 702 -22.06 0.40 27.20
CA LEU A 702 -21.64 -0.65 28.11
C LEU A 702 -20.10 -0.55 28.21
N PRO A 703 -19.48 -1.01 29.32
CA PRO A 703 -18.03 -1.01 29.44
C PRO A 703 -17.36 -1.64 28.21
N ASP A 704 -16.35 -0.98 27.64
CA ASP A 704 -15.64 -1.41 26.43
C ASP A 704 -16.58 -1.69 25.23
N THR A 705 -17.72 -0.99 25.14
CA THR A 705 -18.63 -1.07 23.99
C THR A 705 -19.24 0.26 23.66
N PHE A 706 -18.93 0.72 22.46
CA PHE A 706 -19.28 2.05 22.01
C PHE A 706 -19.77 2.05 20.57
N ALA A 707 -20.57 3.05 20.26
CA ALA A 707 -20.94 3.42 18.91
C ALA A 707 -20.36 4.80 18.58
N TYR A 708 -19.89 4.96 17.35
CA TYR A 708 -19.34 6.23 16.90
C TYR A 708 -19.91 6.64 15.55
N LEU A 709 -20.00 7.95 15.35
CA LEU A 709 -20.32 8.57 14.08
C LEU A 709 -19.27 9.64 13.78
N THR A 710 -18.65 9.56 12.62
CA THR A 710 -17.64 10.53 12.18
C THR A 710 -17.96 11.05 10.78
N TYR A 711 -17.81 12.36 10.61
CA TYR A 711 -17.73 13.02 9.31
C TYR A 711 -16.33 13.61 9.16
N THR A 712 -15.62 13.21 8.11
CA THR A 712 -14.30 13.78 7.81
C THR A 712 -14.23 14.17 6.35
N GLU A 713 -13.85 15.42 6.08
CA GLU A 713 -13.47 15.87 4.75
C GLU A 713 -11.94 15.87 4.62
N GLY A 714 -11.44 15.38 3.48
CA GLY A 714 -10.04 15.45 3.08
C GLY A 714 -9.88 16.17 1.76
N MET A 715 -8.71 16.76 1.53
CA MET A 715 -8.37 17.43 0.28
C MET A 715 -7.05 16.87 -0.26
N ARG A 716 -7.09 16.35 -1.48
CA ARG A 716 -5.88 15.93 -2.21
C ARG A 716 -5.58 16.93 -3.31
N GLN A 717 -4.35 17.41 -3.34
CA GLN A 717 -3.89 18.29 -4.40
C GLN A 717 -3.50 17.46 -5.64
N PRO A 718 -3.61 18.03 -6.85
CA PRO A 718 -3.10 17.36 -8.04
C PRO A 718 -1.60 17.01 -7.89
N SER A 719 -1.25 15.77 -8.20
CA SER A 719 0.13 15.27 -8.16
C SER A 719 1.00 15.90 -9.26
N LEU A 720 2.31 15.74 -9.13
CA LEU A 720 3.23 16.08 -10.23
C LEU A 720 2.89 15.27 -11.48
N PHE A 721 2.46 14.02 -11.35
CA PHE A 721 2.02 13.17 -12.46
C PHE A 721 0.73 13.60 -13.18
N GLU A 722 -0.07 14.46 -12.56
CA GLU A 722 -1.29 14.99 -13.17
C GLU A 722 -1.08 16.39 -13.77
N THR A 723 -0.05 17.11 -13.31
CA THR A 723 0.15 18.54 -13.62
C THR A 723 1.34 18.88 -14.51
N SER A 724 2.37 18.03 -14.60
CA SER A 724 3.56 18.31 -15.44
C SER A 724 3.67 17.48 -16.73
N GLN A 725 4.43 17.91 -17.71
CA GLN A 725 4.63 17.14 -18.92
C GLN A 725 5.65 16.01 -18.67
N GLY A 726 5.36 14.81 -19.15
CA GLY A 726 6.33 13.71 -19.23
C GLY A 726 6.29 13.10 -20.63
N THR A 727 6.31 11.77 -20.72
CA THR A 727 6.04 11.07 -21.97
C THR A 727 4.67 11.50 -22.53
N GLN A 728 4.56 11.78 -23.84
CA GLN A 728 3.35 12.42 -24.43
C GLN A 728 2.08 11.56 -24.43
N GLN A 729 2.09 10.39 -23.80
CA GLN A 729 0.98 9.44 -23.84
C GLN A 729 -0.19 9.89 -22.98
N VAL A 730 0.09 10.66 -21.92
CA VAL A 730 -0.92 11.34 -21.10
C VAL A 730 -0.57 12.82 -21.01
N THR A 731 -1.50 13.66 -21.43
CA THR A 731 -1.37 15.11 -21.35
C THR A 731 -1.81 15.61 -19.97
N PRO A 732 -1.08 16.57 -19.39
CA PRO A 732 -1.47 17.20 -18.13
C PRO A 732 -2.84 17.85 -18.22
N GLY A 733 -3.57 17.81 -17.11
CA GLY A 733 -4.88 18.41 -17.05
C GLY A 733 -4.80 19.94 -17.00
N LYS A 734 -5.61 20.62 -17.80
CA LYS A 734 -5.70 22.08 -17.76
C LYS A 734 -6.59 22.48 -16.58
N HIS A 735 -6.05 23.25 -15.63
CA HIS A 735 -6.79 23.81 -14.49
C HIS A 735 -7.43 22.76 -13.57
N LEU A 736 -6.69 21.68 -13.26
CA LEU A 736 -7.15 20.66 -12.31
C LEU A 736 -7.46 21.27 -10.94
N LYS A 737 -8.67 20.98 -10.44
CA LYS A 737 -9.09 21.33 -9.08
C LYS A 737 -8.63 20.23 -8.11
N PRO A 738 -8.31 20.58 -6.85
CA PRO A 738 -8.09 19.59 -5.80
C PRO A 738 -9.30 18.68 -5.63
N GLU A 739 -9.04 17.39 -5.37
CA GLU A 739 -10.08 16.43 -5.02
C GLU A 739 -10.56 16.71 -3.60
N ARG A 740 -11.87 16.62 -3.37
CA ARG A 740 -12.47 16.71 -2.04
C ARG A 740 -13.18 15.43 -1.69
N SER A 741 -12.65 14.69 -0.73
CA SER A 741 -13.23 13.44 -0.23
C SER A 741 -14.04 13.70 1.03
N ARG A 742 -15.31 13.33 1.02
CA ARG A 742 -16.20 13.40 2.17
C ARG A 742 -16.50 11.97 2.61
N SER A 743 -16.24 11.67 3.86
CA SER A 743 -16.42 10.34 4.43
C SER A 743 -17.35 10.42 5.63
N TRP A 744 -18.45 9.67 5.56
CA TRP A 744 -19.25 9.31 6.74
C TRP A 744 -18.90 7.90 7.18
N GLU A 745 -18.68 7.72 8.47
CA GLU A 745 -18.51 6.40 9.07
C GLU A 745 -19.36 6.28 10.33
N LEU A 746 -20.15 5.21 10.39
CA LEU A 746 -20.91 4.77 11.55
C LEU A 746 -20.34 3.42 11.97
N GLY A 747 -19.84 3.31 13.20
CA GLY A 747 -19.29 2.07 13.70
C GLY A 747 -19.81 1.68 15.07
N LEU A 748 -19.77 0.38 15.31
CA LEU A 748 -20.07 -0.28 16.58
C LEU A 748 -18.86 -1.14 16.93
N SER A 749 -18.30 -0.95 18.10
CA SER A 749 -17.17 -1.73 18.60
C SER A 749 -17.48 -2.30 19.98
N ALA A 750 -17.04 -3.52 20.24
CA ALA A 750 -17.20 -4.20 21.51
C ALA A 750 -15.96 -5.02 21.83
N LEU A 751 -15.48 -4.91 23.07
CA LEU A 751 -14.43 -5.74 23.63
C LEU A 751 -14.97 -6.40 24.90
N ARG A 752 -14.72 -7.69 25.07
CA ARG A 752 -15.22 -8.50 26.19
C ARG A 752 -14.13 -9.44 26.66
N SER A 753 -13.98 -9.55 27.97
CA SER A 753 -13.29 -10.67 28.62
C SER A 753 -14.30 -11.72 29.07
N ASP A 754 -13.84 -12.96 29.23
CA ASP A 754 -14.61 -14.08 29.79
C ASP A 754 -15.94 -14.36 29.03
N LEU A 755 -15.92 -14.23 27.70
CA LEU A 755 -17.08 -14.39 26.83
C LEU A 755 -17.53 -15.85 26.70
N LEU A 756 -16.61 -16.78 26.41
CA LEU A 756 -16.91 -18.21 26.21
C LEU A 756 -16.23 -19.08 27.27
N ALA A 757 -15.04 -18.69 27.73
CA ALA A 757 -14.26 -19.36 28.77
C ALA A 757 -13.56 -18.33 29.66
N SER A 758 -13.26 -18.70 30.91
CA SER A 758 -12.56 -17.79 31.80
C SER A 758 -11.15 -17.47 31.29
N GLY A 759 -10.79 -16.18 31.28
CA GLY A 759 -9.54 -15.65 30.77
C GLY A 759 -9.48 -15.45 29.25
N ASP A 760 -10.57 -15.71 28.52
CA ASP A 760 -10.63 -15.39 27.10
C ASP A 760 -10.89 -13.91 26.85
N THR A 761 -10.53 -13.44 25.66
CA THR A 761 -10.78 -12.08 25.17
C THR A 761 -11.41 -12.15 23.78
N ALA A 762 -12.38 -11.28 23.53
CA ALA A 762 -13.08 -11.17 22.28
C ALA A 762 -13.28 -9.69 21.93
N SER A 763 -12.90 -9.31 20.71
CA SER A 763 -13.07 -7.97 20.19
C SER A 763 -13.76 -8.04 18.83
N ALA A 764 -14.73 -7.15 18.58
CA ALA A 764 -15.40 -7.07 17.30
C ALA A 764 -15.77 -5.63 16.96
N LYS A 765 -15.55 -5.24 15.70
CA LYS A 765 -15.93 -3.94 15.15
C LYS A 765 -16.67 -4.13 13.84
N LEU A 766 -17.85 -3.52 13.76
CA LEU A 766 -18.67 -3.43 12.55
C LEU A 766 -18.79 -1.97 12.14
N ALA A 767 -18.39 -1.64 10.92
CA ALA A 767 -18.43 -0.28 10.39
C ALA A 767 -19.23 -0.22 9.08
N PHE A 768 -20.06 0.80 8.94
CA PHE A 768 -20.64 1.25 7.68
C PHE A 768 -19.92 2.52 7.24
N PHE A 769 -19.44 2.55 6.00
CA PHE A 769 -18.78 3.72 5.42
C PHE A 769 -19.50 4.20 4.16
N ASP A 770 -19.51 5.52 3.95
CA ASP A 770 -19.98 6.18 2.73
C ASP A 770 -19.00 7.31 2.35
N ASN A 771 -18.24 7.06 1.29
CA ASN A 771 -17.21 7.95 0.76
C ASN A 771 -17.70 8.59 -0.55
N GLU A 772 -17.59 9.91 -0.66
CA GLU A 772 -17.84 10.69 -1.86
C GLU A 772 -16.63 11.58 -2.17
N ILE A 773 -15.94 11.34 -3.29
CA ILE A 773 -14.87 12.20 -3.80
C ILE A 773 -15.42 13.07 -4.93
N ARG A 774 -15.41 14.39 -4.73
CA ARG A 774 -15.72 15.38 -5.77
C ARG A 774 -14.47 15.83 -6.48
N HIS A 775 -14.63 16.20 -7.74
CA HIS A 775 -13.51 16.61 -8.61
C HIS A 775 -12.44 15.53 -8.75
N TYR A 776 -12.83 14.24 -8.70
CA TYR A 776 -11.90 13.12 -8.80
C TYR A 776 -11.07 13.24 -10.10
N ILE A 777 -9.76 13.34 -9.98
CA ILE A 777 -8.83 13.47 -11.09
C ILE A 777 -8.57 12.08 -11.66
N THR A 778 -8.99 11.90 -12.90
CA THR A 778 -8.67 10.71 -13.69
C THR A 778 -8.25 11.18 -15.07
N ARG A 779 -7.86 10.27 -15.95
CA ARG A 779 -7.66 10.57 -17.36
C ARG A 779 -8.76 9.93 -18.19
N TYR A 780 -9.13 10.57 -19.28
CA TYR A 780 -10.05 9.96 -20.24
C TYR A 780 -9.36 9.75 -21.59
N TYR A 781 -9.80 8.69 -22.26
CA TYR A 781 -9.52 8.48 -23.67
C TYR A 781 -10.57 9.23 -24.47
N ASP A 782 -10.15 10.23 -25.25
CA ASP A 782 -11.06 11.00 -26.10
C ASP A 782 -11.16 10.35 -27.49
N PRO A 783 -12.29 9.70 -27.84
CA PRO A 783 -12.43 9.05 -29.15
C PRO A 783 -12.69 10.02 -30.31
N SER A 784 -12.68 11.34 -30.08
CA SER A 784 -12.94 12.33 -31.12
C SER A 784 -11.91 12.25 -32.27
N PRO A 785 -12.32 12.40 -33.55
CA PRO A 785 -11.41 12.35 -34.68
C PRO A 785 -10.25 13.34 -34.58
N GLY A 786 -9.03 12.90 -34.88
CA GLY A 786 -7.83 13.74 -34.92
C GLY A 786 -6.98 13.79 -33.64
N LEU A 787 -7.41 13.13 -32.56
CA LEU A 787 -6.67 13.09 -31.28
C LEU A 787 -5.82 11.81 -31.09
N TRP A 788 -5.83 10.89 -32.06
CA TRP A 788 -4.94 9.70 -32.16
C TRP A 788 -4.77 8.88 -30.86
N GLY A 789 -5.76 8.89 -29.97
CA GLY A 789 -5.75 8.16 -28.72
C GLY A 789 -4.94 8.78 -27.58
N GLN A 790 -4.71 10.10 -27.63
CA GLN A 790 -4.11 10.87 -26.53
C GLN A 790 -5.05 10.88 -25.31
N MET A 791 -4.50 10.62 -24.13
CA MET A 791 -5.25 10.58 -22.88
C MET A 791 -5.00 11.89 -22.13
N THR A 792 -6.03 12.50 -21.55
CA THR A 792 -5.90 13.79 -20.86
C THR A 792 -6.46 13.70 -19.46
N PHE A 793 -5.73 14.24 -18.48
CA PHE A 793 -6.23 14.36 -17.11
C PHE A 793 -7.37 15.39 -17.01
N SER A 794 -8.40 15.04 -16.25
CA SER A 794 -9.58 15.89 -16.02
C SER A 794 -10.21 15.59 -14.66
N ASN A 795 -10.89 16.58 -14.08
CA ASN A 795 -11.74 16.37 -12.92
C ASN A 795 -13.09 15.78 -13.34
N THR A 796 -13.42 14.64 -12.75
CA THR A 796 -14.71 13.97 -12.78
C THR A 796 -15.65 14.60 -11.75
N ASP A 797 -16.96 14.63 -12.01
CA ASP A 797 -17.92 15.24 -11.08
C ASP A 797 -17.86 14.57 -9.70
N ARG A 798 -17.93 13.24 -9.69
CA ARG A 798 -17.96 12.45 -8.46
C ARG A 798 -17.51 10.99 -8.63
N TYR A 799 -16.80 10.47 -7.64
CA TYR A 799 -16.61 9.04 -7.38
C TYR A 799 -17.15 8.67 -5.99
N SER A 800 -17.92 7.59 -5.86
CA SER A 800 -18.54 7.20 -4.60
C SER A 800 -18.37 5.71 -4.28
N THR A 801 -18.00 5.40 -3.04
CA THR A 801 -17.95 4.03 -2.51
C THR A 801 -18.67 3.95 -1.17
N ARG A 802 -19.51 2.93 -0.98
CA ARG A 802 -20.15 2.64 0.31
C ARG A 802 -20.19 1.14 0.59
N GLY A 803 -20.05 0.76 1.84
CA GLY A 803 -19.95 -0.64 2.22
C GLY A 803 -20.00 -0.90 3.71
N LEU A 804 -19.89 -2.18 4.05
CA LEU A 804 -19.80 -2.70 5.40
C LEU A 804 -18.43 -3.36 5.59
N GLU A 805 -17.83 -3.16 6.77
CA GLU A 805 -16.59 -3.81 7.19
C GLU A 805 -16.80 -4.47 8.56
N LEU A 806 -16.38 -5.73 8.67
CA LEU A 806 -16.32 -6.48 9.91
C LEU A 806 -14.87 -6.80 10.22
N GLN A 807 -14.47 -6.60 11.47
CA GLN A 807 -13.21 -7.05 12.05
C GLN A 807 -13.52 -7.71 13.38
N SER A 808 -12.88 -8.83 13.67
CA SER A 808 -13.01 -9.49 14.96
C SER A 808 -11.77 -10.29 15.29
N HIS A 809 -11.51 -10.40 16.58
CA HIS A 809 -10.41 -11.12 17.20
C HIS A 809 -10.94 -11.90 18.40
N TYR A 810 -10.46 -13.12 18.58
CA TYR A 810 -10.76 -13.97 19.72
C TYR A 810 -9.50 -14.69 20.17
N ASP A 811 -9.18 -14.65 21.46
CA ASP A 811 -8.06 -15.38 22.06
C ASP A 811 -8.46 -15.98 23.41
N ALA A 812 -8.30 -17.29 23.56
CA ALA A 812 -8.53 -18.07 24.78
C ALA A 812 -7.26 -18.75 25.30
N GLY A 813 -6.09 -18.18 25.00
CA GLY A 813 -4.76 -18.70 25.30
C GLY A 813 -4.38 -19.87 24.37
N ARG A 814 -5.11 -20.98 24.45
CA ARG A 814 -4.87 -22.18 23.62
C ARG A 814 -5.42 -22.07 22.20
N VAL A 815 -6.42 -21.22 21.98
CA VAL A 815 -7.12 -21.07 20.71
C VAL A 815 -7.18 -19.58 20.40
N PHE A 816 -6.90 -19.23 19.15
CA PHE A 816 -7.15 -17.88 18.64
C PHE A 816 -7.81 -17.95 17.28
N ALA A 817 -8.61 -16.93 16.98
CA ALA A 817 -9.26 -16.79 15.68
C ALA A 817 -9.53 -15.33 15.33
N ASP A 818 -9.40 -15.00 14.05
CA ASP A 818 -9.75 -13.71 13.49
C ASP A 818 -10.70 -13.89 12.32
N LEU A 819 -11.77 -13.10 12.28
CA LEU A 819 -12.65 -13.01 11.14
C LEU A 819 -12.73 -11.56 10.68
N SER A 820 -12.35 -11.32 9.44
CA SER A 820 -12.48 -10.02 8.78
C SER A 820 -13.29 -10.16 7.49
N ALA A 821 -14.11 -9.15 7.18
CA ALA A 821 -14.90 -9.13 5.96
C ALA A 821 -15.17 -7.70 5.46
N THR A 822 -15.36 -7.57 4.16
CA THR A 822 -15.76 -6.31 3.52
C THR A 822 -16.79 -6.58 2.44
N TYR A 823 -17.86 -5.78 2.40
CA TYR A 823 -18.91 -5.88 1.40
C TYR A 823 -19.27 -4.50 0.85
N TYR A 824 -19.04 -4.30 -0.45
CA TYR A 824 -19.38 -3.05 -1.13
C TYR A 824 -20.83 -3.07 -1.62
N LEU A 825 -21.59 -2.05 -1.20
CA LEU A 825 -22.99 -1.83 -1.56
C LEU A 825 -23.13 -1.02 -2.86
N LYS A 826 -22.18 -0.14 -3.13
CA LYS A 826 -22.14 0.69 -4.33
C LYS A 826 -20.71 1.19 -4.58
N THR A 827 -20.34 1.17 -5.86
CA THR A 827 -19.16 1.84 -6.42
C THR A 827 -19.65 2.50 -7.71
N GLU A 828 -19.56 3.82 -7.81
CA GLU A 828 -20.12 4.58 -8.94
C GLU A 828 -19.24 5.79 -9.27
N THR A 829 -19.06 6.07 -10.55
CA THR A 829 -18.45 7.29 -11.06
C THR A 829 -19.47 8.08 -11.89
N CYS A 830 -19.54 9.39 -11.68
CA CYS A 830 -20.41 10.30 -12.40
C CYS A 830 -19.59 11.37 -13.14
N ASP A 831 -19.88 11.58 -14.42
CA ASP A 831 -19.30 12.63 -15.26
C ASP A 831 -20.28 12.96 -16.38
N ALA A 832 -21.19 13.90 -16.13
CA ALA A 832 -22.23 14.21 -17.10
C ALA A 832 -21.65 14.83 -18.38
N ALA A 833 -20.57 15.60 -18.25
CA ALA A 833 -19.93 16.28 -19.36
C ALA A 833 -19.22 15.29 -20.30
N PHE A 834 -18.44 14.36 -19.74
CA PHE A 834 -17.78 13.33 -20.54
C PHE A 834 -18.78 12.33 -21.12
N ALA A 835 -19.81 11.94 -20.36
CA ALA A 835 -20.90 11.10 -20.86
C ALA A 835 -21.62 11.75 -22.05
N ALA A 836 -21.93 13.06 -21.97
CA ALA A 836 -22.53 13.80 -23.09
C ALA A 836 -21.63 13.81 -24.34
N LYS A 837 -20.32 13.95 -24.14
CA LYS A 837 -19.34 13.87 -25.24
C LYS A 837 -19.35 12.49 -25.90
N LEU A 838 -19.34 11.41 -25.12
CA LEU A 838 -19.43 10.04 -25.64
C LEU A 838 -20.73 9.79 -26.41
N ARG A 839 -21.86 10.35 -25.96
CA ARG A 839 -23.13 10.28 -26.71
C ARG A 839 -23.05 11.03 -28.05
N ALA A 840 -22.41 12.20 -28.06
CA ALA A 840 -22.30 13.04 -29.26
C ALA A 840 -21.40 12.44 -30.34
N VAL A 841 -20.35 11.70 -29.96
CA VAL A 841 -19.40 11.05 -30.89
C VAL A 841 -19.75 9.59 -31.19
N ALA A 842 -20.92 9.12 -30.73
CA ALA A 842 -21.38 7.75 -30.94
C ALA A 842 -21.43 7.42 -32.45
N SER A 843 -20.99 6.21 -32.79
CA SER A 843 -20.95 5.73 -34.17
C SER A 843 -21.36 4.26 -34.26
N PRO A 844 -21.64 3.71 -35.46
CA PRO A 844 -21.92 2.29 -35.63
C PRO A 844 -20.81 1.37 -35.08
N TYR A 845 -19.56 1.85 -35.08
CA TYR A 845 -18.38 1.15 -34.57
C TYR A 845 -18.20 1.33 -33.06
N GLN A 846 -18.63 2.46 -32.50
CA GLN A 846 -18.55 2.76 -31.07
C GLN A 846 -19.92 3.21 -30.54
N ARG A 847 -20.70 2.24 -30.06
CA ARG A 847 -22.12 2.41 -29.67
C ARG A 847 -22.26 3.03 -28.29
N THR A 848 -21.99 4.33 -28.18
CA THR A 848 -22.00 5.09 -26.91
C THR A 848 -23.20 6.05 -26.77
N GLN A 849 -24.23 5.94 -27.63
CA GLN A 849 -25.40 6.82 -27.59
C GLN A 849 -26.22 6.72 -26.29
N ASP A 850 -26.15 5.57 -25.60
CA ASP A 850 -26.89 5.28 -24.37
C ASP A 850 -26.02 5.45 -23.10
N THR A 851 -24.87 6.13 -23.21
CA THR A 851 -23.96 6.33 -22.07
C THR A 851 -24.70 7.08 -20.96
N PRO A 852 -24.81 6.54 -19.72
CA PRO A 852 -25.44 7.25 -18.60
C PRO A 852 -24.48 8.30 -18.02
N ASP A 853 -25.01 9.29 -17.30
CA ASP A 853 -24.18 10.31 -16.61
C ASP A 853 -23.45 9.77 -15.37
N CYS A 854 -23.93 8.64 -14.83
CA CYS A 854 -23.29 7.89 -13.76
C CYS A 854 -23.24 6.40 -14.13
N THR A 855 -22.13 5.73 -13.85
CA THR A 855 -21.95 4.31 -14.16
C THR A 855 -21.13 3.60 -13.06
N PRO A 856 -21.44 2.33 -12.73
CA PRO A 856 -20.52 1.50 -11.95
C PRO A 856 -19.19 1.34 -12.70
N GLY A 857 -18.06 1.42 -12.00
CA GLY A 857 -16.76 1.63 -12.66
C GLY A 857 -16.65 3.08 -13.15
N SER A 858 -16.12 3.32 -14.35
CA SER A 858 -16.01 4.66 -14.94
C SER A 858 -16.11 4.61 -16.47
N TYR A 859 -15.60 5.61 -17.18
CA TYR A 859 -15.60 5.69 -18.63
C TYR A 859 -14.23 5.32 -19.21
N MET A 860 -14.17 5.11 -20.52
CA MET A 860 -12.97 4.69 -21.24
C MET A 860 -11.74 5.56 -20.93
N GLY A 861 -10.62 4.90 -20.65
CA GLY A 861 -9.35 5.55 -20.30
C GLY A 861 -9.16 5.88 -18.83
N SER A 862 -10.22 5.81 -17.99
CA SER A 862 -10.16 6.16 -16.57
C SER A 862 -9.34 5.18 -15.72
N TYR A 863 -8.61 5.68 -14.72
CA TYR A 863 -7.88 4.87 -13.76
C TYR A 863 -8.78 4.05 -12.84
N THR A 864 -9.97 4.56 -12.50
CA THR A 864 -10.88 3.84 -11.61
C THR A 864 -11.35 2.51 -12.21
N ASN A 865 -11.29 2.35 -13.53
CA ASN A 865 -11.58 1.10 -14.22
C ASN A 865 -10.67 -0.06 -13.79
N THR A 866 -9.39 0.22 -13.49
CA THR A 866 -8.41 -0.79 -13.06
C THR A 866 -8.26 -0.85 -11.53
N GLN A 867 -9.01 -0.03 -10.78
CA GLN A 867 -8.92 0.09 -9.32
C GLN A 867 -10.20 -0.38 -8.61
N ASN A 868 -11.10 -1.06 -9.33
CA ASN A 868 -12.35 -1.59 -8.79
C ASN A 868 -12.09 -2.77 -7.83
N PRO A 869 -12.32 -2.61 -6.51
CA PRO A 869 -12.03 -3.66 -5.53
C PRO A 869 -13.00 -4.84 -5.65
N PRO A 870 -12.73 -5.99 -5.00
CA PRO A 870 -13.66 -7.10 -4.92
C PRO A 870 -14.96 -6.65 -4.26
N ARG A 871 -16.11 -7.07 -4.80
CA ARG A 871 -17.41 -6.74 -4.19
C ARG A 871 -17.54 -7.29 -2.77
N PHE A 872 -17.01 -8.49 -2.53
CA PHE A 872 -16.95 -9.14 -1.25
C PHE A 872 -15.56 -9.72 -1.03
N SER A 873 -14.99 -9.51 0.15
CA SER A 873 -13.78 -10.17 0.61
C SER A 873 -13.95 -10.62 2.05
N THR A 874 -13.37 -11.76 2.40
CA THR A 874 -13.33 -12.24 3.79
C THR A 874 -12.04 -13.02 4.06
N ASN A 875 -11.57 -12.91 5.28
CA ASN A 875 -10.41 -13.62 5.80
C ASN A 875 -10.78 -14.26 7.12
N LEU A 876 -10.48 -15.55 7.26
CA LEU A 876 -10.61 -16.30 8.50
C LEU A 876 -9.23 -16.86 8.86
N LEU A 877 -8.68 -16.44 9.98
CA LEU A 877 -7.50 -17.02 10.61
C LEU A 877 -7.97 -17.83 11.83
N ALA A 878 -7.42 -19.02 12.02
CA ALA A 878 -7.63 -19.78 13.24
C ALA A 878 -6.38 -20.60 13.57
N GLY A 879 -6.05 -20.70 14.85
CA GLY A 879 -4.86 -21.40 15.31
C GLY A 879 -4.99 -21.96 16.72
N LEU A 880 -4.04 -22.84 17.05
CA LEU A 880 -3.92 -23.54 18.32
C LEU A 880 -2.50 -23.39 18.86
N ARG A 881 -2.39 -23.14 20.17
CA ARG A 881 -1.13 -23.08 20.92
C ARG A 881 -1.02 -24.31 21.84
N PHE A 882 0.11 -25.01 21.78
CA PHE A 882 0.40 -26.23 22.55
C PHE A 882 1.69 -26.06 23.37
N PHE A 883 1.78 -26.78 24.49
CA PHE A 883 2.98 -26.86 25.33
C PHE A 883 3.54 -25.49 25.72
N ASP A 884 2.69 -24.65 26.32
CA ASP A 884 3.06 -23.27 26.71
C ASP A 884 3.64 -22.48 25.51
N GLU A 885 2.94 -22.59 24.37
CA GLU A 885 3.28 -21.94 23.09
C GLU A 885 4.59 -22.38 22.46
N THR A 886 5.18 -23.49 22.90
CA THR A 886 6.33 -24.10 22.23
C THR A 886 5.97 -24.54 20.81
N LEU A 887 4.72 -24.95 20.58
CA LEU A 887 4.20 -25.27 19.26
C LEU A 887 2.92 -24.49 19.00
N THR A 888 2.91 -23.70 17.93
CA THR A 888 1.72 -23.01 17.42
C THR A 888 1.46 -23.48 16.00
N LEU A 889 0.21 -23.82 15.69
CA LEU A 889 -0.20 -24.22 14.35
C LEU A 889 -1.55 -23.59 14.00
N GLY A 890 -1.73 -23.25 12.73
CA GLY A 890 -2.98 -22.64 12.29
C GLY A 890 -3.12 -22.59 10.79
N GLY A 891 -4.22 -21.99 10.37
CA GLY A 891 -4.55 -21.83 8.96
C GLY A 891 -5.32 -20.55 8.70
N ARG A 892 -5.17 -20.05 7.47
CA ARG A 892 -5.86 -18.88 6.96
C ARG A 892 -6.67 -19.26 5.72
N MET A 893 -7.94 -18.88 5.69
CA MET A 893 -8.80 -18.91 4.51
C MET A 893 -9.04 -17.48 4.04
N THR A 894 -8.59 -17.15 2.83
CA THR A 894 -8.91 -15.87 2.18
C THR A 894 -9.85 -16.12 1.01
N HIS A 895 -10.99 -15.44 0.98
CA HIS A 895 -11.91 -15.45 -0.15
C HIS A 895 -12.08 -14.04 -0.70
N THR A 896 -11.93 -13.90 -2.01
CA THR A 896 -12.22 -12.67 -2.76
C THR A 896 -13.21 -12.99 -3.87
N SER A 897 -14.22 -12.15 -4.03
CA SER A 897 -15.12 -12.21 -5.18
C SER A 897 -14.49 -11.54 -6.41
N GLY A 898 -15.21 -11.54 -7.54
CA GLY A 898 -14.89 -10.64 -8.65
C GLY A 898 -15.06 -9.15 -8.29
N PRO A 899 -14.70 -8.24 -9.21
CA PRO A 899 -14.77 -6.80 -9.00
C PRO A 899 -16.20 -6.30 -8.73
N THR A 900 -16.30 -5.14 -8.08
CA THR A 900 -17.58 -4.44 -7.86
C THR A 900 -18.34 -4.15 -9.14
N ALA A 901 -17.63 -3.92 -10.25
CA ALA A 901 -18.17 -3.76 -11.58
C ALA A 901 -17.30 -4.52 -12.60
N GLN A 902 -17.95 -5.26 -13.50
CA GLN A 902 -17.34 -5.76 -14.73
C GLN A 902 -17.47 -4.67 -15.80
N LEU A 903 -16.38 -4.33 -16.46
CA LEU A 903 -16.36 -3.28 -17.48
C LEU A 903 -16.79 -3.79 -18.86
N ASP A 904 -18.05 -4.20 -18.97
CA ASP A 904 -18.61 -4.85 -20.16
C ASP A 904 -19.39 -3.88 -21.07
N LYS A 905 -19.43 -2.58 -20.75
CA LYS A 905 -20.20 -1.59 -21.50
C LYS A 905 -19.38 -0.87 -22.58
N PRO A 906 -19.99 -0.47 -23.71
CA PRO A 906 -19.27 0.20 -24.81
C PRO A 906 -18.54 1.51 -24.41
N TRP A 907 -19.04 2.22 -23.39
CA TRP A 907 -18.42 3.44 -22.89
C TRP A 907 -17.27 3.20 -21.89
N GLN A 908 -17.08 1.97 -21.44
CA GLN A 908 -15.97 1.56 -20.56
C GLN A 908 -14.79 1.00 -21.36
N THR A 909 -15.09 0.34 -22.48
CA THR A 909 -14.09 -0.33 -23.33
C THR A 909 -13.35 0.68 -24.20
N GLY A 910 -12.01 0.67 -24.14
CA GLY A 910 -11.12 1.48 -24.98
C GLY A 910 -9.76 0.81 -25.16
N ALA A 911 -9.01 1.19 -26.19
CA ALA A 911 -7.81 0.47 -26.65
C ALA A 911 -6.60 0.47 -25.69
N THR A 912 -6.65 1.25 -24.61
CA THR A 912 -5.45 1.62 -23.84
C THR A 912 -5.51 1.31 -22.35
N THR A 913 -6.68 0.94 -21.79
CA THR A 913 -6.86 0.65 -20.34
C THR A 913 -7.96 -0.39 -20.06
N PRO A 914 -7.86 -1.63 -20.58
CA PRO A 914 -8.83 -2.67 -20.22
C PRO A 914 -8.68 -3.07 -18.74
N GLN A 915 -9.79 -3.33 -18.07
CA GLN A 915 -9.77 -4.02 -16.77
C GLN A 915 -9.32 -5.47 -17.00
N ILE A 916 -8.32 -5.92 -16.25
CA ILE A 916 -8.05 -7.35 -16.15
C ILE A 916 -9.10 -7.96 -15.22
N ASP A 917 -9.90 -8.87 -15.76
CA ASP A 917 -10.95 -9.55 -14.99
C ASP A 917 -10.33 -10.60 -14.06
N TYR A 918 -10.10 -10.22 -12.81
CA TYR A 918 -9.82 -11.17 -11.74
C TYR A 918 -11.13 -11.83 -11.30
N ARG A 919 -11.08 -13.16 -11.13
CA ARG A 919 -12.24 -13.99 -10.79
C ARG A 919 -12.27 -14.29 -9.30
N ALA A 920 -13.44 -14.71 -8.82
CA ALA A 920 -13.58 -15.17 -7.45
C ALA A 920 -12.64 -16.36 -7.15
N VAL A 921 -11.91 -16.28 -6.04
CA VAL A 921 -10.94 -17.27 -5.59
C VAL A 921 -11.01 -17.45 -4.08
N THR A 922 -10.84 -18.69 -3.64
CA THR A 922 -10.62 -19.04 -2.24
C THR A 922 -9.26 -19.69 -2.12
N LEU A 923 -8.43 -19.19 -1.21
CA LEU A 923 -7.12 -19.73 -0.91
C LEU A 923 -7.10 -20.24 0.52
N TYR A 924 -6.30 -21.27 0.74
CA TYR A 924 -6.03 -21.85 2.04
C TYR A 924 -4.53 -21.85 2.26
N ASP A 925 -4.11 -21.22 3.34
CA ASP A 925 -2.72 -21.16 3.78
C ASP A 925 -2.62 -21.86 5.14
N LEU A 926 -1.50 -22.52 5.42
CA LEU A 926 -1.20 -23.17 6.70
C LEU A 926 0.13 -22.64 7.25
N PHE A 927 0.25 -22.59 8.57
CA PHE A 927 1.51 -22.28 9.23
C PHE A 927 1.72 -23.13 10.48
N LEU A 928 2.99 -23.24 10.86
CA LEU A 928 3.48 -23.88 12.07
C LEU A 928 4.69 -23.10 12.55
N THR A 929 4.70 -22.76 13.84
CA THR A 929 5.83 -22.16 14.56
C THR A 929 6.22 -23.08 15.69
N TYR A 930 7.51 -23.38 15.82
CA TYR A 930 8.04 -24.26 16.84
C TYR A 930 9.26 -23.64 17.52
N LYS A 931 9.20 -23.41 18.83
CA LYS A 931 10.33 -22.92 19.64
C LYS A 931 11.32 -24.07 19.82
N VAL A 932 12.44 -24.01 19.09
CA VAL A 932 13.51 -25.02 19.14
C VAL A 932 14.38 -24.81 20.38
N LEU A 933 14.64 -23.54 20.70
CA LEU A 933 15.30 -23.06 21.91
C LEU A 933 14.49 -21.89 22.48
N GLU A 934 14.82 -21.43 23.68
CA GLU A 934 14.11 -20.35 24.37
C GLU A 934 13.96 -19.08 23.52
N HIS A 935 14.99 -18.73 22.75
CA HIS A 935 15.01 -17.56 21.86
C HIS A 935 15.26 -17.93 20.39
N ALA A 936 14.99 -19.19 20.00
CA ALA A 936 15.11 -19.62 18.61
C ALA A 936 13.89 -20.42 18.17
N GLU A 937 13.32 -20.03 17.04
CA GLU A 937 12.11 -20.63 16.49
C GLU A 937 12.28 -21.06 15.04
N LEU A 938 11.57 -22.13 14.70
CA LEU A 938 11.40 -22.66 13.36
C LEU A 938 9.99 -22.33 12.87
N ASN A 939 9.90 -21.68 11.72
CA ASN A 939 8.66 -21.31 11.06
C ASN A 939 8.49 -22.11 9.77
N LEU A 940 7.36 -22.78 9.61
CA LEU A 940 6.98 -23.52 8.39
C LEU A 940 5.65 -22.97 7.90
N SER A 941 5.56 -22.58 6.63
CA SER A 941 4.28 -22.17 6.04
C SER A 941 4.06 -22.76 4.66
N VAL A 942 2.79 -22.96 4.32
CA VAL A 942 2.34 -23.37 2.99
C VAL A 942 1.29 -22.40 2.53
N GLN A 943 1.61 -21.62 1.50
CA GLN A 943 0.68 -20.70 0.89
C GLN A 943 0.05 -21.34 -0.35
N ASN A 944 -1.22 -21.00 -0.63
CA ASN A 944 -2.00 -21.55 -1.74
C ASN A 944 -1.98 -23.09 -1.75
N LEU A 945 -2.37 -23.72 -0.64
CA LEU A 945 -2.33 -25.17 -0.42
C LEU A 945 -3.01 -25.97 -1.55
N THR A 946 -4.11 -25.42 -2.09
CA THR A 946 -4.90 -26.02 -3.17
C THR A 946 -4.35 -25.72 -4.58
N ASP A 947 -3.20 -25.06 -4.68
CA ASP A 947 -2.44 -24.80 -5.91
C ASP A 947 -3.29 -24.16 -7.02
N ARG A 948 -4.09 -23.16 -6.64
CA ARG A 948 -4.99 -22.44 -7.55
C ARG A 948 -4.19 -21.56 -8.50
N TYR A 949 -4.56 -21.61 -9.78
CA TYR A 949 -4.19 -20.59 -10.76
C TYR A 949 -5.18 -19.42 -10.62
N TYR A 950 -4.67 -18.23 -10.29
CA TYR A 950 -5.51 -17.06 -10.08
C TYR A 950 -4.77 -15.75 -10.36
N LEU A 951 -5.53 -14.65 -10.43
CA LEU A 951 -5.02 -13.29 -10.47
C LEU A 951 -5.36 -12.61 -9.15
N ASP A 952 -4.41 -11.89 -8.57
CA ASP A 952 -4.69 -11.04 -7.41
C ASP A 952 -5.71 -9.95 -7.77
N PRO A 953 -6.55 -9.51 -6.82
CA PRO A 953 -7.41 -8.35 -7.04
C PRO A 953 -6.60 -7.15 -7.51
N LEU A 954 -7.16 -6.36 -8.44
CA LEU A 954 -6.53 -5.14 -8.96
C LEU A 954 -5.23 -5.39 -9.74
N ALA A 955 -4.98 -6.62 -10.22
CA ALA A 955 -3.91 -6.91 -11.16
C ALA A 955 -4.04 -6.04 -12.43
N GLN A 956 -2.92 -5.46 -12.89
CA GLN A 956 -2.87 -4.66 -14.12
C GLN A 956 -2.02 -5.31 -15.20
N SER A 957 -1.23 -6.32 -14.86
CA SER A 957 -0.47 -7.18 -15.76
C SER A 957 -1.09 -8.59 -15.84
N PHE A 958 -0.90 -9.31 -16.96
CA PHE A 958 -1.24 -10.74 -17.07
C PHE A 958 -0.22 -11.61 -16.32
N MET A 959 0.03 -11.32 -15.05
CA MET A 959 0.92 -12.10 -14.20
C MET A 959 0.06 -12.88 -13.20
N PRO A 960 -0.18 -14.18 -13.40
CA PRO A 960 -0.94 -14.98 -12.44
C PRO A 960 -0.18 -15.03 -11.13
N ALA A 961 -0.88 -15.04 -10.00
CA ALA A 961 -0.26 -15.08 -8.69
C ALA A 961 0.47 -16.42 -8.43
N PRO A 962 1.40 -16.46 -7.45
CA PRO A 962 2.16 -17.67 -7.14
C PRO A 962 1.28 -18.90 -6.84
N GLY A 963 1.69 -20.03 -7.39
CA GLY A 963 1.17 -21.36 -7.05
C GLY A 963 1.51 -21.77 -5.61
N ARG A 964 1.27 -23.04 -5.29
CA ARG A 964 1.55 -23.56 -3.94
C ARG A 964 3.02 -23.35 -3.57
N THR A 965 3.28 -22.64 -2.49
CA THR A 965 4.62 -22.27 -2.03
C THR A 965 4.86 -22.78 -0.62
N TRP A 966 5.90 -23.58 -0.43
CA TRP A 966 6.38 -24.01 0.88
C TRP A 966 7.52 -23.10 1.31
N ARG A 967 7.50 -22.63 2.56
CA ARG A 967 8.55 -21.83 3.18
C ARG A 967 9.04 -22.51 4.45
N LEU A 968 10.35 -22.53 4.66
CA LEU A 968 11.00 -22.82 5.93
C LEU A 968 11.76 -21.57 6.38
N GLY A 969 11.56 -21.14 7.61
CA GLY A 969 12.21 -19.99 8.21
C GLY A 969 12.78 -20.34 9.59
N VAL A 970 13.89 -19.70 9.95
CA VAL A 970 14.48 -19.74 11.27
C VAL A 970 14.65 -18.30 11.74
N GLN A 971 14.30 -18.05 12.99
CA GLN A 971 14.60 -16.79 13.68
C GLN A 971 15.27 -17.13 15.01
N ALA A 972 16.35 -16.40 15.33
CA ALA A 972 17.04 -16.52 16.60
C ALA A 972 17.39 -15.14 17.15
N ARG A 973 17.28 -14.98 18.47
CA ARG A 973 17.80 -13.85 19.23
C ARG A 973 18.90 -14.33 20.17
N PHE A 974 19.95 -13.52 20.32
CA PHE A 974 21.15 -13.82 21.10
C PHE A 974 21.48 -12.70 22.06
#